data_AF-A0A1F6CV71-F1
#
_entry.id   AF-A0A1F6CV71-F1
#
_cell.length_a   1.000
_cell.length_b   1.000
_cell.length_c   1.000
_cell.angle_alpha   90.00
_cell.angle_beta   90.00
_cell.angle_gamma   90.00
#
_symmetry.space_group_name_H-M   'P 1'
#
loop_
_entity.id
_entity.type
_entity.pdbx_description
1 polymer ?
#
loop_
_entity_poly.entity_id
_entity_poly.type
_entity_poly.pdbx_seq_one_letter_code
_entity_poly.pdbx_strand_id
1 'polypeptide(L)'
;MKRAIFIALLLLTPLAALALSGDFNGDGAVDFDDFFAFAERFNARRGDPGFDARFDLDSDGAVGFDDFFLFAAAWSSRPADLRSDPTYLDRQIKHLSDPDLFAAMDLDRPGLEEVKAAVARADYPAAYGAWARHWASRPGFAYLNSGTPFYTVEEARKVFAGSNAYTAAADQIVAHNIRGWGNVTIQHGPVVDFNADYGNNGKYGFHYWGWSTPLLWACLGTGKTGYLDAFDELFNQWYEQRDRVKGAFANLDPIFYELGLGSGRNRIFLDFYRLSRDRAPLRTHERLLKNLLGSARWLYELEKQGYRSGNWQVMGSYGLAEIGLNLPEFKESSRWVKMGVQRMQEHLRDDFFEDGCHSERCPSSYSTIVYRDPRNLSYLLERFDGHRDLAGTLRPPLEKALNFWMYMISPLGTQPAVNDGGRGKFDAAIFTEGGQAFKRPDLLYVAANLLGAKVSGPVQPPAHASMDFRPSGFAALRADWTRESPYMAINYGPYGSGHSHADVLSFELFAHGKALVVDAGIGVSYDDPLHVPWYITSKAHNMLVVEDENLDRRMAVGENPLWSSQTRLDYFTAEHRGYLLRRGVHHRRHFLFVRPGSDPNYLDSYFLIFDAYHASAAGLQVSFLLHTPTLFQETPSGYASATGPGLILSTPDPFRRRRGQGRASLGGVSSSAYDDITWVALDRTTSAGKTDDLAVLLYPFNTPSPPSVSIRRAGDGGSPGTVYLVVEGQRMTDHLVISDGRMRAFGGGALQTDATCALVRIAPGRPLAYALVSGSRLTFQGKTLFQAPAPTDAEGEAVP
;
A
#
# COMPACT_ATOMS: atom_id res chain seq x y z
N MET A 1 39.58 -30.91 -48.66
CA MET A 1 40.13 -32.27 -48.38
C MET A 1 40.36 -32.38 -46.88
N LYS A 2 39.94 -33.50 -46.25
CA LYS A 2 40.34 -34.08 -44.94
C LYS A 2 40.57 -33.21 -43.67
N ARG A 3 39.91 -33.65 -42.58
CA ARG A 3 40.14 -33.32 -41.15
C ARG A 3 41.16 -34.31 -40.51
N ALA A 4 41.52 -34.04 -39.23
CA ALA A 4 42.28 -34.86 -38.26
C ALA A 4 43.80 -34.95 -38.52
N ILE A 5 44.72 -35.05 -37.54
CA ILE A 5 44.78 -35.69 -36.20
C ILE A 5 45.72 -34.85 -35.26
N PHE A 6 45.78 -34.91 -33.91
CA PHE A 6 44.85 -35.12 -32.77
C PHE A 6 45.66 -35.12 -31.42
N ILE A 7 45.08 -34.64 -30.30
CA ILE A 7 45.53 -34.75 -28.87
C ILE A 7 46.88 -34.11 -28.43
N ALA A 8 46.78 -33.23 -27.43
CA ALA A 8 47.62 -33.25 -26.23
C ALA A 8 46.74 -32.98 -24.99
N LEU A 9 47.01 -33.69 -23.88
CA LEU A 9 46.26 -33.62 -22.62
C LEU A 9 46.50 -32.29 -21.89
N LEU A 10 45.49 -31.72 -21.24
CA LEU A 10 45.69 -30.74 -20.17
C LEU A 10 44.64 -30.92 -19.07
N LEU A 11 45.13 -30.92 -17.83
CA LEU A 11 44.40 -31.33 -16.63
C LEU A 11 43.51 -30.22 -16.07
N LEU A 12 42.59 -30.64 -15.20
CA LEU A 12 41.74 -29.78 -14.37
C LEU A 12 42.54 -28.74 -13.58
N THR A 13 42.11 -27.48 -13.67
CA THR A 13 42.23 -26.48 -12.60
C THR A 13 40.85 -25.86 -12.37
N PRO A 14 40.45 -25.56 -11.12
CA PRO A 14 39.13 -25.00 -10.84
C PRO A 14 39.02 -23.57 -11.40
N LEU A 15 37.80 -23.14 -11.74
CA LEU A 15 37.54 -21.72 -11.98
C LEU A 15 37.76 -20.97 -10.66
N ALA A 16 38.83 -20.18 -10.60
CA ALA A 16 38.93 -19.11 -9.62
C ALA A 16 37.87 -18.04 -9.98
N ALA A 17 37.14 -17.56 -8.98
CA ALA A 17 36.37 -16.34 -9.14
C ALA A 17 37.34 -15.20 -9.52
N LEU A 18 36.93 -14.33 -10.43
CA LEU A 18 37.62 -13.06 -10.68
C LEU A 18 37.41 -12.19 -9.44
N ALA A 19 38.40 -12.17 -8.54
CA ALA A 19 38.40 -11.31 -7.38
C ALA A 19 38.31 -9.84 -7.82
N LEU A 20 37.50 -9.04 -7.11
CA LEU A 20 37.48 -7.60 -7.34
C LEU A 20 38.79 -6.99 -6.83
N SER A 21 39.34 -6.04 -7.60
CA SER A 21 40.48 -5.25 -7.11
C SER A 21 40.01 -4.41 -5.93
N GLY A 22 40.63 -4.59 -4.75
CA GLY A 22 40.22 -3.95 -3.50
C GLY A 22 39.34 -4.80 -2.58
N ASP A 23 38.90 -5.99 -2.99
CA ASP A 23 38.27 -6.99 -2.12
C ASP A 23 39.37 -7.79 -1.40
N PHE A 24 39.69 -7.38 -0.17
CA PHE A 24 40.80 -7.94 0.61
C PHE A 24 40.36 -9.06 1.55
N ASN A 25 39.06 -9.06 1.92
CA ASN A 25 38.46 -10.05 2.80
C ASN A 25 37.90 -11.28 2.04
N GLY A 26 37.64 -11.16 0.73
CA GLY A 26 37.14 -12.21 -0.16
C GLY A 26 35.62 -12.39 -0.19
N ASP A 27 34.82 -11.40 0.23
CA ASP A 27 33.36 -11.49 0.34
C ASP A 27 32.59 -11.06 -0.92
N GLY A 28 33.28 -10.49 -1.90
CA GLY A 28 32.71 -10.04 -3.18
C GLY A 28 32.21 -8.58 -3.19
N ALA A 29 32.54 -7.78 -2.18
CA ALA A 29 32.37 -6.33 -2.14
C ALA A 29 33.73 -5.61 -2.02
N VAL A 30 33.68 -4.27 -2.05
CA VAL A 30 34.80 -3.39 -1.69
C VAL A 30 34.21 -2.36 -0.73
N ASP A 31 34.30 -2.62 0.57
CA ASP A 31 33.58 -1.84 1.59
C ASP A 31 34.42 -1.46 2.82
N PHE A 32 33.76 -1.03 3.91
CA PHE A 32 34.44 -0.57 5.12
C PHE A 32 35.34 -1.63 5.77
N ASP A 33 35.01 -2.92 5.68
CA ASP A 33 35.86 -3.98 6.25
C ASP A 33 37.16 -4.12 5.42
N ASP A 34 37.09 -3.94 4.10
CA ASP A 34 38.28 -3.83 3.23
C ASP A 34 39.07 -2.53 3.48
N PHE A 35 38.40 -1.41 3.74
CA PHE A 35 39.06 -0.15 4.10
C PHE A 35 39.86 -0.30 5.40
N PHE A 36 39.33 -1.00 6.41
CA PHE A 36 40.09 -1.26 7.63
C PHE A 36 41.29 -2.20 7.37
N ALA A 37 41.10 -3.27 6.57
CA ALA A 37 42.20 -4.14 6.16
C ALA A 37 43.29 -3.38 5.36
N PHE A 38 42.90 -2.42 4.52
CA PHE A 38 43.82 -1.56 3.78
C PHE A 38 44.56 -0.58 4.69
N ALA A 39 43.84 0.08 5.61
CA ALA A 39 44.40 1.05 6.55
C ALA A 39 45.45 0.43 7.50
N GLU A 40 45.30 -0.86 7.88
CA GLU A 40 46.30 -1.61 8.65
C GLU A 40 47.65 -1.76 7.94
N ARG A 41 47.67 -1.70 6.60
CA ARG A 41 48.84 -1.99 5.74
C ARG A 41 49.35 -0.76 5.00
N PHE A 42 48.66 0.37 5.14
CA PHE A 42 49.05 1.64 4.54
C PHE A 42 50.46 2.07 4.95
N ASN A 43 51.24 2.55 3.98
CA ASN A 43 52.65 2.93 4.07
C ASN A 43 53.65 1.78 4.28
N ALA A 44 53.24 0.51 4.17
CA ALA A 44 54.17 -0.64 4.10
C ALA A 44 54.86 -0.75 2.72
N ARG A 45 56.07 -1.30 2.67
CA ARG A 45 56.86 -1.49 1.42
C ARG A 45 57.40 -2.89 1.28
N ARG A 46 57.66 -3.33 0.05
CA ARG A 46 58.21 -4.66 -0.26
C ARG A 46 59.52 -4.92 0.48
N GLY A 47 59.44 -5.76 1.51
CA GLY A 47 60.55 -6.08 2.43
C GLY A 47 60.21 -5.83 3.90
N ASP A 48 59.17 -5.04 4.19
CA ASP A 48 58.69 -4.81 5.54
C ASP A 48 57.88 -6.01 6.08
N PRO A 49 57.92 -6.32 7.40
CA PRO A 49 57.16 -7.42 7.99
C PRO A 49 55.63 -7.32 7.84
N GLY A 50 55.11 -6.13 7.54
CA GLY A 50 53.67 -5.86 7.35
C GLY A 50 53.24 -5.72 5.88
N PHE A 51 54.14 -5.88 4.92
CA PHE A 51 53.81 -5.74 3.50
C PHE A 51 53.10 -7.00 2.96
N ASP A 52 51.94 -6.80 2.36
CA ASP A 52 51.15 -7.83 1.68
C ASP A 52 50.86 -7.34 0.26
N ALA A 53 51.38 -8.07 -0.74
CA ALA A 53 51.30 -7.71 -2.15
C ALA A 53 49.87 -7.71 -2.72
N ARG A 54 48.85 -8.10 -1.95
CA ARG A 54 47.44 -7.94 -2.32
C ARG A 54 46.97 -6.48 -2.24
N PHE A 55 47.64 -5.65 -1.43
CA PHE A 55 47.26 -4.25 -1.15
C PHE A 55 48.08 -3.24 -1.99
N ASP A 56 49.11 -3.73 -2.70
CA ASP A 56 49.95 -3.06 -3.71
C ASP A 56 49.22 -3.20 -5.06
N LEU A 57 48.18 -2.37 -5.25
CA LEU A 57 47.21 -2.43 -6.35
C LEU A 57 47.76 -1.89 -7.67
N ASP A 58 48.73 -0.96 -7.64
CA ASP A 58 49.44 -0.51 -8.84
C ASP A 58 50.74 -1.30 -9.14
N SER A 59 51.18 -2.13 -8.18
CA SER A 59 52.39 -2.96 -8.25
C SER A 59 53.72 -2.18 -8.25
N ASP A 60 53.77 -0.96 -7.71
CA ASP A 60 55.01 -0.19 -7.52
C ASP A 60 55.93 -0.74 -6.41
N GLY A 61 55.39 -1.56 -5.51
CA GLY A 61 56.11 -2.15 -4.38
C GLY A 61 55.93 -1.44 -3.03
N ALA A 62 54.98 -0.50 -2.93
CA ALA A 62 54.48 0.09 -1.70
C ALA A 62 52.96 -0.15 -1.56
N VAL A 63 52.40 0.23 -0.41
CA VAL A 63 50.94 0.36 -0.21
C VAL A 63 50.70 1.84 0.13
N GLY A 64 50.46 2.65 -0.89
CA GLY A 64 50.51 4.11 -0.84
C GLY A 64 49.19 4.81 -1.18
N PHE A 65 49.28 6.11 -1.45
CA PHE A 65 48.12 6.93 -1.83
C PHE A 65 47.56 6.57 -3.20
N ASP A 66 48.40 6.10 -4.13
CA ASP A 66 47.96 5.70 -5.46
C ASP A 66 47.15 4.39 -5.40
N ASP A 67 47.55 3.42 -4.58
CA ASP A 67 46.72 2.25 -4.22
C ASP A 67 45.42 2.66 -3.53
N PHE A 68 45.47 3.65 -2.62
CA PHE A 68 44.26 4.16 -1.98
C PHE A 68 43.28 4.78 -3.00
N PHE A 69 43.78 5.46 -4.04
CA PHE A 69 42.93 5.98 -5.11
C PHE A 69 42.38 4.86 -6.01
N LEU A 70 43.13 3.78 -6.26
CA LEU A 70 42.63 2.59 -6.96
C LEU A 70 41.55 1.86 -6.14
N PHE A 71 41.77 1.69 -4.83
CA PHE A 71 40.81 1.16 -3.88
C PHE A 71 39.53 2.02 -3.84
N ALA A 72 39.68 3.35 -3.71
CA ALA A 72 38.56 4.29 -3.72
C ALA A 72 37.86 4.41 -5.10
N ALA A 73 38.49 3.98 -6.18
CA ALA A 73 37.85 3.86 -7.51
C ALA A 73 37.10 2.53 -7.69
N ALA A 74 37.51 1.46 -7.00
CA ALA A 74 36.77 0.21 -6.92
C ALA A 74 35.58 0.29 -5.93
N TRP A 75 35.68 1.17 -4.93
CA TRP A 75 34.58 1.57 -4.06
C TRP A 75 33.39 2.06 -4.89
N SER A 76 32.19 1.54 -4.63
CA SER A 76 30.96 1.72 -5.44
C SER A 76 30.85 0.92 -6.74
N SER A 77 31.78 0.00 -7.04
CA SER A 77 31.46 -1.08 -7.98
C SER A 77 30.31 -1.92 -7.37
N ARG A 78 29.25 -2.17 -8.15
CA ARG A 78 28.14 -3.00 -7.64
C ARG A 78 28.65 -4.43 -7.45
N PRO A 79 28.42 -5.06 -6.28
CA PRO A 79 28.89 -6.42 -6.03
C PRO A 79 28.25 -7.35 -7.07
N ALA A 80 29.09 -8.17 -7.70
CA ALA A 80 28.68 -9.04 -8.80
C ALA A 80 27.44 -9.87 -8.40
N ASP A 81 26.37 -9.76 -9.18
CA ASP A 81 25.13 -10.49 -8.94
C ASP A 81 25.31 -11.96 -9.32
N LEU A 82 25.58 -12.82 -8.34
CA LEU A 82 25.92 -14.23 -8.56
C LEU A 82 24.72 -15.01 -9.12
N ARG A 83 23.50 -14.46 -9.08
CA ARG A 83 22.33 -15.05 -9.76
C ARG A 83 22.48 -15.05 -11.28
N SER A 84 23.38 -14.22 -11.82
CA SER A 84 23.75 -14.21 -13.24
C SER A 84 24.77 -15.30 -13.62
N ASP A 85 25.48 -15.89 -12.66
CA ASP A 85 26.33 -17.07 -12.88
C ASP A 85 25.44 -18.34 -12.91
N PRO A 86 25.35 -19.05 -14.05
CA PRO A 86 24.56 -20.27 -14.14
C PRO A 86 25.02 -21.37 -13.18
N THR A 87 26.31 -21.42 -12.84
CA THR A 87 26.89 -22.44 -11.94
C THR A 87 26.49 -22.19 -10.49
N TYR A 88 26.56 -20.94 -10.05
CA TYR A 88 26.08 -20.54 -8.72
C TYR A 88 24.57 -20.72 -8.60
N LEU A 89 23.80 -20.24 -9.60
CA LEU A 89 22.35 -20.40 -9.63
C LEU A 89 21.93 -21.88 -9.60
N ASP A 90 22.59 -22.73 -10.38
CA ASP A 90 22.34 -24.17 -10.39
C ASP A 90 22.70 -24.82 -9.05
N ARG A 91 23.95 -24.70 -8.58
CA ARG A 91 24.47 -25.52 -7.48
C ARG A 91 24.24 -24.95 -6.09
N GLN A 92 24.23 -23.61 -5.95
CA GLN A 92 24.15 -22.94 -4.65
C GLN A 92 22.74 -22.41 -4.34
N ILE A 93 21.83 -22.39 -5.32
CA ILE A 93 20.42 -21.97 -5.18
C ILE A 93 19.43 -23.07 -5.56
N LYS A 94 19.46 -23.60 -6.79
CA LYS A 94 18.38 -24.48 -7.30
C LYS A 94 18.53 -25.95 -6.91
N HIS A 95 19.73 -26.51 -7.03
CA HIS A 95 20.02 -27.95 -6.96
C HIS A 95 21.15 -28.26 -5.95
N LEU A 96 21.03 -27.71 -4.74
CA LEU A 96 21.96 -27.93 -3.63
C LEU A 96 22.17 -29.43 -3.33
N SER A 97 23.44 -29.86 -3.33
CA SER A 97 23.81 -31.21 -2.88
C SER A 97 23.79 -31.30 -1.35
N ASP A 98 23.76 -32.52 -0.80
CA ASP A 98 23.91 -32.71 0.65
C ASP A 98 25.26 -32.18 1.18
N PRO A 99 26.42 -32.42 0.52
CA PRO A 99 27.68 -31.76 0.85
C PRO A 99 27.56 -30.22 0.93
N ASP A 100 26.96 -29.59 -0.09
CA ASP A 100 26.84 -28.11 -0.13
C ASP A 100 25.96 -27.58 1.01
N LEU A 101 24.85 -28.27 1.30
CA LEU A 101 23.95 -27.90 2.39
C LEU A 101 24.67 -27.96 3.75
N PHE A 102 25.30 -29.08 4.07
CA PHE A 102 25.96 -29.25 5.37
C PHE A 102 27.26 -28.45 5.47
N ALA A 103 27.92 -28.11 4.35
CA ALA A 103 29.05 -27.16 4.34
C ALA A 103 28.61 -25.72 4.66
N ALA A 104 27.39 -25.32 4.28
CA ALA A 104 26.81 -24.02 4.64
C ALA A 104 26.40 -23.93 6.12
N MET A 105 26.31 -25.06 6.83
CA MET A 105 25.97 -25.12 8.24
C MET A 105 27.19 -24.98 9.16
N ASP A 106 26.97 -24.31 10.29
CA ASP A 106 27.88 -24.16 11.41
C ASP A 106 27.71 -25.36 12.36
N LEU A 107 28.29 -26.50 11.96
CA LEU A 107 28.16 -27.79 12.66
C LEU A 107 28.92 -27.87 14.00
N ASP A 108 29.63 -26.80 14.39
CA ASP A 108 30.31 -26.66 15.68
C ASP A 108 29.38 -26.09 16.77
N ARG A 109 28.14 -25.73 16.43
CA ARG A 109 27.14 -25.24 17.39
C ARG A 109 26.67 -26.34 18.36
N PRO A 110 26.43 -25.99 19.65
CA PRO A 110 25.84 -26.89 20.62
C PRO A 110 24.51 -27.51 20.11
N GLY A 111 24.39 -28.83 20.20
CA GLY A 111 23.24 -29.60 19.73
C GLY A 111 23.37 -30.19 18.32
N LEU A 112 24.39 -29.80 17.55
CA LEU A 112 24.66 -30.34 16.20
C LEU A 112 25.73 -31.44 16.18
N GLU A 113 26.19 -31.94 17.33
CA GLU A 113 27.31 -32.89 17.43
C GLU A 113 27.02 -34.20 16.69
N GLU A 114 25.78 -34.70 16.77
CA GLU A 114 25.32 -35.88 16.01
C GLU A 114 25.26 -35.62 14.49
N VAL A 115 24.85 -34.41 14.08
CA VAL A 115 24.82 -33.99 12.68
C VAL A 115 26.24 -33.94 12.13
N LYS A 116 27.16 -33.27 12.84
CA LYS A 116 28.58 -33.20 12.52
C LYS A 116 29.20 -34.58 12.36
N ALA A 117 28.93 -35.49 13.30
CA ALA A 117 29.44 -36.85 13.27
C ALA A 117 28.90 -37.68 12.08
N ALA A 118 27.65 -37.48 11.66
CA ALA A 118 27.07 -38.14 10.50
C ALA A 118 27.61 -37.58 9.17
N VAL A 119 27.70 -36.25 9.06
CA VAL A 119 28.28 -35.56 7.89
C VAL A 119 29.75 -35.96 7.68
N ALA A 120 30.54 -36.10 8.75
CA ALA A 120 31.93 -36.56 8.68
C ALA A 120 32.09 -38.00 8.13
N ARG A 121 31.00 -38.80 8.11
CA ARG A 121 30.96 -40.14 7.49
C ARG A 121 30.28 -40.16 6.11
N ALA A 122 29.86 -39.00 5.58
CA ALA A 122 28.99 -38.85 4.41
C ALA A 122 27.65 -39.61 4.52
N ASP A 123 27.17 -39.85 5.74
CA ASP A 123 25.91 -40.53 6.04
C ASP A 123 24.78 -39.49 6.16
N TYR A 124 24.37 -38.94 5.01
CA TYR A 124 23.36 -37.88 4.96
C TYR A 124 21.97 -38.29 5.47
N PRO A 125 21.47 -39.52 5.26
CA PRO A 125 20.24 -39.98 5.92
C PRO A 125 20.33 -39.92 7.46
N ALA A 126 21.46 -40.32 8.05
CA ALA A 126 21.67 -40.16 9.49
C ALA A 126 21.82 -38.68 9.90
N ALA A 127 22.45 -37.84 9.06
CA ALA A 127 22.58 -36.41 9.32
C ALA A 127 21.21 -35.70 9.34
N TYR A 128 20.32 -36.01 8.39
CA TYR A 128 18.93 -35.51 8.41
C TYR A 128 18.14 -36.07 9.61
N GLY A 129 18.37 -37.31 10.01
CA GLY A 129 17.77 -37.88 11.23
C GLY A 129 18.24 -37.20 12.52
N ALA A 130 19.52 -36.84 12.61
CA ALA A 130 20.07 -36.06 13.71
C ALA A 130 19.54 -34.61 13.69
N TRP A 131 19.48 -33.99 12.51
CA TRP A 131 18.88 -32.67 12.34
C TRP A 131 17.40 -32.65 12.75
N ALA A 132 16.62 -33.68 12.41
CA ALA A 132 15.23 -33.80 12.83
C ALA A 132 15.09 -33.81 14.36
N ARG A 133 15.97 -34.52 15.07
CA ARG A 133 16.03 -34.50 16.55
C ARG A 133 16.38 -33.12 17.09
N HIS A 134 17.37 -32.44 16.52
CA HIS A 134 17.74 -31.06 16.88
C HIS A 134 16.57 -30.08 16.66
N TRP A 135 15.96 -30.11 15.47
CA TRP A 135 14.80 -29.26 15.13
C TRP A 135 13.61 -29.51 16.07
N ALA A 136 13.35 -30.76 16.46
CA ALA A 136 12.32 -31.11 17.44
C ALA A 136 12.68 -30.67 18.87
N SER A 137 13.96 -30.69 19.26
CA SER A 137 14.42 -30.37 20.61
C SER A 137 14.55 -28.87 20.90
N ARG A 138 14.75 -28.02 19.88
CA ARG A 138 14.90 -26.56 20.04
C ARG A 138 13.80 -25.98 20.95
N PRO A 139 14.11 -25.09 21.91
CA PRO A 139 13.09 -24.40 22.71
C PRO A 139 12.13 -23.69 21.74
N GLY A 140 10.85 -24.05 21.83
CA GLY A 140 9.89 -23.81 20.75
C GLY A 140 9.58 -22.33 20.60
N PHE A 141 10.23 -21.65 19.65
CA PHE A 141 9.83 -20.30 19.24
C PHE A 141 8.60 -20.36 18.31
N ALA A 142 7.49 -20.77 18.92
CA ALA A 142 6.28 -21.19 18.23
C ALA A 142 5.35 -20.01 17.94
N TYR A 143 5.83 -19.03 17.18
CA TYR A 143 4.97 -17.99 16.59
C TYR A 143 4.64 -18.34 15.14
N LEU A 144 3.42 -17.94 14.72
CA LEU A 144 2.90 -18.14 13.38
C LEU A 144 2.67 -16.78 12.71
N ASN A 145 3.11 -16.67 11.46
CA ASN A 145 3.06 -15.42 10.71
C ASN A 145 1.78 -15.32 9.88
N SER A 146 0.63 -15.28 10.57
CA SER A 146 -0.70 -15.18 9.95
C SER A 146 -1.09 -13.76 9.52
N GLY A 147 -0.13 -12.85 9.35
CA GLY A 147 -0.36 -11.43 9.08
C GLY A 147 -0.42 -10.59 10.36
N THR A 148 -1.56 -9.95 10.62
CA THR A 148 -1.82 -9.16 11.84
C THR A 148 -3.04 -9.75 12.55
N PRO A 149 -3.02 -9.92 13.89
CA PRO A 149 -1.84 -9.84 14.77
C PRO A 149 -0.91 -11.05 14.60
N PHE A 150 0.24 -11.01 15.31
CA PHE A 150 1.11 -12.17 15.50
C PHE A 150 0.56 -13.07 16.61
N TYR A 151 0.53 -14.38 16.37
CA TYR A 151 0.10 -15.37 17.36
C TYR A 151 1.23 -16.32 17.75
N THR A 152 1.28 -16.70 19.01
CA THR A 152 1.83 -18.01 19.40
C THR A 152 0.95 -19.14 18.85
N VAL A 153 1.50 -20.35 18.73
CA VAL A 153 0.73 -21.56 18.39
C VAL A 153 -0.41 -21.81 19.38
N GLU A 154 -0.27 -21.43 20.65
CA GLU A 154 -1.34 -21.57 21.65
C GLU A 154 -2.49 -20.56 21.42
N GLU A 155 -2.16 -19.30 21.12
CA GLU A 155 -3.15 -18.29 20.76
C GLU A 155 -3.84 -18.65 19.44
N ALA A 156 -3.08 -19.08 18.43
CA ALA A 156 -3.61 -19.53 17.15
C ALA A 156 -4.59 -20.71 17.30
N ARG A 157 -4.28 -21.71 18.15
CA ARG A 157 -5.22 -22.80 18.47
C ARG A 157 -6.54 -22.28 19.03
N LYS A 158 -6.51 -21.24 19.87
CA LYS A 158 -7.73 -20.60 20.44
C LYS A 158 -8.50 -19.79 19.39
N VAL A 159 -7.78 -19.06 18.52
CA VAL A 159 -8.36 -18.21 17.47
C VAL A 159 -9.01 -19.02 16.35
N PHE A 160 -8.39 -20.13 15.94
CA PHE A 160 -8.89 -20.97 14.84
C PHE A 160 -9.83 -22.10 15.31
N ALA A 161 -10.00 -22.30 16.62
CA ALA A 161 -10.90 -23.29 17.20
C ALA A 161 -12.35 -23.15 16.68
N GLY A 162 -12.94 -24.25 16.23
CA GLY A 162 -14.35 -24.31 15.84
C GLY A 162 -14.73 -23.56 14.56
N SER A 163 -13.76 -23.03 13.80
CA SER A 163 -14.05 -22.34 12.53
C SER A 163 -14.30 -23.32 11.38
N ASN A 164 -15.58 -23.61 11.12
CA ASN A 164 -16.02 -24.44 10.00
C ASN A 164 -15.57 -23.92 8.62
N ALA A 165 -15.28 -22.62 8.49
CA ALA A 165 -14.85 -22.02 7.23
C ALA A 165 -13.42 -22.45 6.84
N TYR A 166 -12.49 -22.52 7.81
CA TYR A 166 -11.12 -22.98 7.53
C TYR A 166 -11.08 -24.47 7.26
N THR A 167 -11.85 -25.29 7.99
CA THR A 167 -11.94 -26.73 7.70
C THR A 167 -12.56 -26.99 6.33
N ALA A 168 -13.65 -26.30 5.96
CA ALA A 168 -14.25 -26.47 4.64
C ALA A 168 -13.29 -26.09 3.50
N ALA A 169 -12.53 -25.00 3.65
CA ALA A 169 -11.50 -24.61 2.68
C ALA A 169 -10.32 -25.61 2.64
N ALA A 170 -9.87 -26.11 3.80
CA ALA A 170 -8.84 -27.14 3.89
C ALA A 170 -9.28 -28.46 3.23
N ASP A 171 -10.52 -28.89 3.47
CA ASP A 171 -11.08 -30.12 2.89
C ASP A 171 -11.17 -30.05 1.35
N GLN A 172 -11.41 -28.87 0.77
CA GLN A 172 -11.30 -28.67 -0.69
C GLN A 172 -9.86 -28.84 -1.19
N ILE A 173 -8.87 -28.31 -0.46
CA ILE A 173 -7.45 -28.44 -0.82
C ILE A 173 -7.00 -29.91 -0.70
N VAL A 174 -7.44 -30.64 0.33
CA VAL A 174 -7.21 -32.09 0.48
C VAL A 174 -7.83 -32.88 -0.68
N ALA A 175 -8.97 -32.43 -1.21
CA ALA A 175 -9.58 -32.98 -2.42
C ALA A 175 -8.95 -32.47 -3.73
N HIS A 176 -7.82 -31.74 -3.66
CA HIS A 176 -7.12 -31.11 -4.79
C HIS A 176 -7.97 -30.12 -5.60
N ASN A 177 -9.05 -29.59 -5.01
CA ASN A 177 -9.86 -28.50 -5.56
C ASN A 177 -9.33 -27.15 -5.06
N ILE A 178 -8.35 -26.59 -5.76
CA ILE A 178 -7.55 -25.47 -5.23
C ILE A 178 -8.05 -24.14 -5.81
N ARG A 179 -8.50 -23.26 -4.92
CA ARG A 179 -8.79 -21.85 -5.21
C ARG A 179 -7.50 -21.04 -5.11
N GLY A 180 -6.94 -20.69 -6.25
CA GLY A 180 -5.71 -19.91 -6.38
C GLY A 180 -5.97 -18.42 -6.58
N TRP A 181 -5.11 -17.80 -7.40
CA TRP A 181 -5.15 -16.36 -7.70
C TRP A 181 -6.43 -15.95 -8.43
N GLY A 182 -6.81 -14.68 -8.31
CA GLY A 182 -8.01 -14.13 -8.99
C GLY A 182 -9.33 -14.78 -8.60
N ASN A 183 -9.36 -15.61 -7.53
CA ASN A 183 -10.44 -16.54 -7.19
C ASN A 183 -10.68 -17.69 -8.19
N VAL A 184 -9.78 -17.89 -9.15
CA VAL A 184 -9.80 -19.04 -10.06
C VAL A 184 -9.65 -20.32 -9.25
N THR A 185 -10.52 -21.30 -9.48
CA THR A 185 -10.53 -22.58 -8.78
C THR A 185 -10.37 -23.71 -9.78
N ILE A 186 -9.38 -24.57 -9.56
CA ILE A 186 -9.04 -25.69 -10.45
C ILE A 186 -9.09 -26.99 -9.65
N GLN A 187 -9.86 -27.96 -10.16
CA GLN A 187 -9.80 -29.34 -9.71
C GLN A 187 -8.61 -30.02 -10.38
N HIS A 188 -7.56 -30.30 -9.59
CA HIS A 188 -6.42 -31.07 -10.06
C HIS A 188 -6.66 -32.60 -9.92
N GLY A 189 -5.81 -33.39 -10.55
CA GLY A 189 -5.76 -34.84 -10.37
C GLY A 189 -4.99 -35.26 -9.11
N PRO A 190 -4.64 -36.56 -8.96
CA PRO A 190 -3.87 -37.06 -7.83
C PRO A 190 -2.47 -36.42 -7.70
N VAL A 191 -1.91 -35.94 -8.81
CA VAL A 191 -0.75 -35.06 -8.83
C VAL A 191 -1.23 -33.66 -9.19
N VAL A 192 -0.95 -32.67 -8.35
CA VAL A 192 -1.26 -31.26 -8.61
C VAL A 192 -0.33 -30.74 -9.69
N ASP A 193 -0.94 -30.17 -10.74
CA ASP A 193 -0.20 -29.49 -11.81
C ASP A 193 0.22 -28.10 -11.34
N PHE A 194 1.48 -27.97 -10.91
CA PHE A 194 2.04 -26.67 -10.53
C PHE A 194 2.35 -25.77 -11.74
N ASN A 195 2.05 -26.20 -12.97
CA ASN A 195 2.03 -25.33 -14.14
C ASN A 195 0.65 -24.78 -14.53
N ALA A 196 -0.43 -25.19 -13.86
CA ALA A 196 -1.79 -24.83 -14.22
C ALA A 196 -2.03 -23.32 -14.37
N ASP A 197 -2.96 -22.97 -15.26
CA ASP A 197 -3.25 -21.59 -15.63
C ASP A 197 -4.20 -20.91 -14.63
N TYR A 198 -3.60 -20.15 -13.71
CA TYR A 198 -4.29 -19.25 -12.80
C TYR A 198 -4.26 -17.78 -13.28
N GLY A 199 -3.92 -17.52 -14.55
CA GLY A 199 -3.67 -16.18 -15.11
C GLY A 199 -2.18 -15.82 -15.21
N ASN A 200 -1.86 -14.74 -15.92
CA ASN A 200 -0.47 -14.33 -16.18
C ASN A 200 0.25 -13.91 -14.89
N ASN A 201 -0.38 -13.06 -14.08
CA ASN A 201 0.13 -12.69 -12.76
C ASN A 201 -0.15 -13.83 -11.76
N GLY A 202 -1.30 -14.47 -11.89
CA GLY A 202 -1.71 -15.58 -11.04
C GLY A 202 -0.83 -16.82 -11.10
N LYS A 203 -0.08 -17.03 -12.17
CA LYS A 203 0.98 -18.05 -12.21
C LYS A 203 2.03 -17.81 -11.13
N TYR A 204 2.44 -16.56 -10.92
CA TYR A 204 3.35 -16.18 -9.83
C TYR A 204 2.62 -16.23 -8.48
N GLY A 205 1.40 -15.67 -8.43
CA GLY A 205 0.55 -15.68 -7.23
C GLY A 205 0.27 -17.07 -6.65
N PHE A 206 0.10 -18.08 -7.50
CA PHE A 206 -0.05 -19.48 -7.07
C PHE A 206 1.20 -20.00 -6.35
N HIS A 207 2.39 -19.60 -6.79
CA HIS A 207 3.66 -19.93 -6.13
C HIS A 207 4.02 -19.05 -4.93
N TYR A 208 3.17 -18.09 -4.55
CA TYR A 208 3.23 -17.43 -3.23
C TYR A 208 2.64 -18.32 -2.13
N TRP A 209 1.99 -19.45 -2.51
CA TRP A 209 1.48 -20.48 -1.60
C TRP A 209 0.36 -20.08 -0.62
N GLY A 210 -0.14 -18.84 -0.67
CA GLY A 210 -1.19 -18.35 0.24
C GLY A 210 -2.48 -19.20 0.26
N TRP A 211 -2.82 -19.84 -0.86
CA TRP A 211 -3.96 -20.76 -0.99
C TRP A 211 -3.87 -21.98 -0.06
N SER A 212 -2.66 -22.37 0.38
CA SER A 212 -2.44 -23.55 1.25
C SER A 212 -2.71 -23.27 2.73
N THR A 213 -2.74 -22.00 3.14
CA THR A 213 -2.84 -21.61 4.56
C THR A 213 -4.05 -22.18 5.33
N PRO A 214 -5.23 -22.45 4.72
CA PRO A 214 -6.32 -23.13 5.42
C PRO A 214 -5.95 -24.49 5.99
N LEU A 215 -5.00 -25.23 5.39
CA LEU A 215 -4.51 -26.51 5.95
C LEU A 215 -3.88 -26.31 7.33
N LEU A 216 -3.07 -25.25 7.50
CA LEU A 216 -2.42 -24.92 8.76
C LEU A 216 -3.45 -24.48 9.81
N TRP A 217 -4.39 -23.60 9.43
CA TRP A 217 -5.45 -23.11 10.33
C TRP A 217 -6.42 -24.22 10.74
N ALA A 218 -6.78 -25.12 9.83
CA ALA A 218 -7.62 -26.29 10.13
C ALA A 218 -6.90 -27.28 11.07
N CYS A 219 -5.60 -27.51 10.88
CA CYS A 219 -4.81 -28.31 11.84
C CYS A 219 -4.82 -27.68 13.24
N LEU A 220 -4.61 -26.37 13.35
CA LEU A 220 -4.59 -25.65 14.62
C LEU A 220 -5.96 -25.64 15.32
N GLY A 221 -7.03 -25.38 14.57
CA GLY A 221 -8.39 -25.29 15.10
C GLY A 221 -9.05 -26.63 15.43
N THR A 222 -8.58 -27.74 14.85
CA THR A 222 -9.17 -29.08 15.07
C THR A 222 -8.24 -30.07 15.79
N GLY A 223 -6.94 -29.81 15.81
CA GLY A 223 -5.92 -30.79 16.23
C GLY A 223 -5.70 -31.94 15.24
N LYS A 224 -6.43 -32.00 14.11
CA LYS A 224 -6.28 -33.05 13.10
C LYS A 224 -5.00 -32.83 12.28
N THR A 225 -3.99 -33.65 12.53
CA THR A 225 -2.70 -33.56 11.85
C THR A 225 -2.71 -33.99 10.38
N GLY A 226 -3.78 -34.64 9.89
CA GLY A 226 -3.92 -35.02 8.47
C GLY A 226 -3.86 -33.84 7.48
N TYR A 227 -4.18 -32.62 7.93
CA TYR A 227 -4.00 -31.41 7.12
C TYR A 227 -2.51 -31.04 6.94
N LEU A 228 -1.63 -31.39 7.88
CA LEU A 228 -0.18 -31.26 7.71
C LEU A 228 0.36 -32.36 6.80
N ASP A 229 -0.22 -33.55 6.82
CA ASP A 229 0.17 -34.64 5.92
C ASP A 229 -0.17 -34.30 4.45
N ALA A 230 -1.34 -33.68 4.22
CA ALA A 230 -1.70 -33.12 2.91
C ALA A 230 -0.78 -31.96 2.50
N PHE A 231 -0.35 -31.11 3.44
CA PHE A 231 0.64 -30.06 3.16
C PHE A 231 2.00 -30.66 2.77
N ASP A 232 2.47 -31.70 3.49
CA ASP A 232 3.71 -32.42 3.17
C ASP A 232 3.68 -33.00 1.75
N GLU A 233 2.57 -33.64 1.37
CA GLU A 233 2.38 -34.18 0.03
C GLU A 233 2.47 -33.07 -1.03
N LEU A 234 1.68 -31.99 -0.89
CA LEU A 234 1.66 -30.88 -1.83
C LEU A 234 3.03 -30.18 -1.94
N PHE A 235 3.75 -30.03 -0.83
CA PHE A 235 5.09 -29.44 -0.81
C PHE A 235 6.09 -30.33 -1.56
N ASN A 236 6.04 -31.64 -1.35
CA ASN A 236 6.90 -32.60 -2.02
C ASN A 236 6.60 -32.70 -3.51
N GLN A 237 5.32 -32.72 -3.91
CA GLN A 237 4.91 -32.68 -5.32
C GLN A 237 5.36 -31.37 -6.01
N TRP A 238 5.28 -30.22 -5.32
CA TRP A 238 5.78 -28.94 -5.83
C TRP A 238 7.30 -28.92 -5.99
N TYR A 239 8.03 -29.41 -4.98
CA TYR A 239 9.50 -29.45 -5.00
C TYR A 239 10.01 -30.24 -6.21
N GLU A 240 9.36 -31.35 -6.57
CA GLU A 240 9.68 -32.19 -7.74
C GLU A 240 9.33 -31.56 -9.09
N GLN A 241 8.42 -30.58 -9.10
CA GLN A 241 7.93 -29.93 -10.33
C GLN A 241 8.53 -28.54 -10.57
N ARG A 242 9.10 -27.88 -9.56
CA ARG A 242 9.47 -26.45 -9.58
C ARG A 242 10.30 -26.04 -10.80
N ASP A 243 11.27 -26.86 -11.21
CA ASP A 243 12.21 -26.50 -12.29
C ASP A 243 11.58 -26.62 -13.69
N ARG A 244 10.37 -27.18 -13.77
CA ARG A 244 9.53 -27.24 -14.98
C ARG A 244 8.50 -26.12 -15.04
N VAL A 245 8.38 -25.29 -14.00
CA VAL A 245 7.39 -24.21 -13.94
C VAL A 245 7.76 -23.11 -14.92
N LYS A 246 6.81 -22.78 -15.82
CA LYS A 246 6.95 -21.72 -16.82
C LYS A 246 6.28 -20.45 -16.33
N GLY A 247 7.04 -19.37 -16.25
CA GLY A 247 6.55 -18.02 -15.97
C GLY A 247 5.98 -17.35 -17.22
N ALA A 248 5.17 -16.31 -17.02
CA ALA A 248 4.58 -15.50 -18.09
C ALA A 248 5.49 -14.31 -18.52
N PHE A 249 6.42 -13.88 -17.66
CA PHE A 249 7.28 -12.72 -17.88
C PHE A 249 8.75 -13.13 -18.00
N ALA A 250 9.42 -12.69 -19.07
CA ALA A 250 10.78 -13.14 -19.42
C ALA A 250 11.87 -12.79 -18.39
N ASN A 251 11.62 -11.79 -17.55
CA ASN A 251 12.54 -11.29 -16.52
C ASN A 251 12.21 -11.75 -15.09
N LEU A 252 11.17 -12.58 -14.90
CA LEU A 252 10.73 -13.03 -13.56
C LEU A 252 10.69 -14.57 -13.49
N ASP A 253 11.57 -15.17 -12.70
CA ASP A 253 11.56 -16.60 -12.40
C ASP A 253 10.35 -16.95 -11.50
N PRO A 254 9.41 -17.80 -11.93
CA PRO A 254 8.15 -18.05 -11.21
C PRO A 254 8.34 -18.72 -9.84
N ILE A 255 9.52 -19.29 -9.58
CA ILE A 255 9.85 -19.93 -8.31
C ILE A 255 10.69 -18.98 -7.44
N PHE A 256 11.72 -18.34 -7.99
CA PHE A 256 12.66 -17.52 -7.22
C PHE A 256 12.32 -16.03 -7.20
N TYR A 257 11.23 -15.60 -7.82
CA TYR A 257 10.76 -14.22 -7.75
C TYR A 257 10.58 -13.71 -6.31
N GLU A 258 11.10 -12.50 -6.06
CA GLU A 258 11.20 -11.85 -4.75
C GLU A 258 9.89 -11.86 -3.96
N LEU A 259 8.77 -11.49 -4.58
CA LEU A 259 7.45 -11.56 -3.94
C LEU A 259 7.09 -13.00 -3.53
N GLY A 260 7.38 -14.01 -4.34
CA GLY A 260 7.08 -15.39 -4.00
C GLY A 260 7.87 -15.89 -2.79
N LEU A 261 9.17 -15.58 -2.76
CA LEU A 261 10.05 -15.91 -1.64
C LEU A 261 9.68 -15.15 -0.37
N GLY A 262 9.43 -13.85 -0.52
CA GLY A 262 9.31 -12.90 0.57
C GLY A 262 7.91 -12.71 1.14
N SER A 263 6.85 -12.70 0.31
CA SER A 263 5.48 -12.35 0.73
C SER A 263 4.72 -13.47 1.44
N GLY A 264 5.02 -14.72 1.10
CA GLY A 264 4.18 -15.87 1.45
C GLY A 264 4.94 -17.19 1.54
N ARG A 265 5.58 -17.67 0.46
CA ARG A 265 5.97 -19.08 0.38
C ARG A 265 6.90 -19.51 1.51
N ASN A 266 8.00 -18.81 1.75
CA ASN A 266 8.93 -19.21 2.80
C ASN A 266 8.37 -18.99 4.21
N ARG A 267 7.51 -17.98 4.40
CA ARG A 267 6.78 -17.76 5.68
C ARG A 267 5.90 -18.96 6.01
N ILE A 268 5.09 -19.39 5.03
CA ILE A 268 4.15 -20.51 5.13
C ILE A 268 4.91 -21.84 5.27
N PHE A 269 6.02 -22.02 4.56
CA PHE A 269 6.89 -23.20 4.72
C PHE A 269 7.54 -23.26 6.11
N LEU A 270 7.97 -22.13 6.67
CA LEU A 270 8.47 -22.08 8.04
C LEU A 270 7.35 -22.37 9.07
N ASP A 271 6.15 -21.84 8.88
CA ASP A 271 4.98 -22.17 9.73
C ASP A 271 4.64 -23.66 9.66
N PHE A 272 4.56 -24.25 8.46
CA PHE A 272 4.41 -25.69 8.28
C PHE A 272 5.52 -26.48 8.99
N TYR A 273 6.77 -26.05 8.87
CA TYR A 273 7.92 -26.75 9.45
C TYR A 273 7.97 -26.66 11.00
N ARG A 274 7.49 -25.56 11.57
CA ARG A 274 7.28 -25.41 13.02
C ARG A 274 6.14 -26.31 13.51
N LEU A 275 5.05 -26.42 12.75
CA LEU A 275 3.87 -27.23 13.09
C LEU A 275 4.07 -28.74 12.88
N SER A 276 4.98 -29.14 11.99
CA SER A 276 5.34 -30.53 11.70
C SER A 276 6.65 -30.98 12.38
N ARG A 277 7.19 -30.18 13.31
CA ARG A 277 8.57 -30.31 13.84
C ARG A 277 8.94 -31.67 14.45
N ASP A 278 7.96 -32.43 14.92
CA ASP A 278 8.08 -33.72 15.60
C ASP A 278 7.71 -34.92 14.71
N ARG A 279 7.24 -34.66 13.49
CA ARG A 279 6.65 -35.66 12.57
C ARG A 279 7.12 -35.55 11.11
N ALA A 280 7.84 -34.50 10.73
CA ALA A 280 8.24 -34.26 9.35
C ALA A 280 9.13 -35.41 8.81
N PRO A 281 8.82 -35.98 7.63
CA PRO A 281 9.65 -37.01 7.02
C PRO A 281 11.07 -36.51 6.70
N LEU A 282 12.06 -37.41 6.65
CA LEU A 282 13.45 -37.04 6.31
C LEU A 282 13.58 -36.33 4.96
N ARG A 283 12.84 -36.78 3.94
CA ARG A 283 12.75 -36.12 2.62
C ARG A 283 12.31 -34.64 2.73
N THR A 284 11.47 -34.33 3.71
CA THR A 284 10.88 -33.00 3.89
C THR A 284 11.86 -32.10 4.64
N HIS A 285 12.59 -32.63 5.63
CA HIS A 285 13.75 -31.93 6.22
C HIS A 285 14.79 -31.56 5.15
N GLU A 286 15.21 -32.51 4.32
CA GLU A 286 16.13 -32.28 3.19
C GLU A 286 15.64 -31.13 2.28
N ARG A 287 14.41 -31.28 1.76
CA ARG A 287 13.85 -30.38 0.74
C ARG A 287 13.56 -28.99 1.28
N LEU A 288 13.08 -28.86 2.53
CA LEU A 288 12.89 -27.56 3.18
C LEU A 288 14.22 -26.85 3.41
N LEU A 289 15.24 -27.54 3.95
CA LEU A 289 16.55 -26.94 4.19
C LEU A 289 17.20 -26.46 2.90
N LYS A 290 17.19 -27.27 1.84
CA LYS A 290 17.70 -26.88 0.50
C LYS A 290 16.92 -25.70 -0.09
N ASN A 291 15.59 -25.73 -0.06
CA ASN A 291 14.77 -24.62 -0.55
C ASN A 291 15.03 -23.31 0.23
N LEU A 292 15.11 -23.38 1.56
CA LEU A 292 15.28 -22.18 2.40
C LEU A 292 16.69 -21.58 2.27
N LEU A 293 17.75 -22.41 2.21
CA LEU A 293 19.12 -21.96 1.92
C LEU A 293 19.20 -21.29 0.54
N GLY A 294 18.69 -21.94 -0.51
CA GLY A 294 18.69 -21.38 -1.86
C GLY A 294 17.85 -20.10 -1.97
N SER A 295 16.71 -20.04 -1.27
CA SER A 295 15.87 -18.83 -1.21
C SER A 295 16.59 -17.67 -0.53
N ALA A 296 17.24 -17.91 0.62
CA ALA A 296 17.97 -16.87 1.35
C ALA A 296 19.17 -16.36 0.56
N ARG A 297 19.90 -17.24 -0.13
CA ARG A 297 20.99 -16.84 -1.04
C ARG A 297 20.49 -16.03 -2.23
N TRP A 298 19.39 -16.43 -2.87
CA TRP A 298 18.78 -15.63 -3.94
C TRP A 298 18.37 -14.24 -3.45
N LEU A 299 17.69 -14.16 -2.29
CA LEU A 299 17.28 -12.89 -1.70
C LEU A 299 18.50 -12.04 -1.34
N TYR A 300 19.51 -12.58 -0.65
CA TYR A 300 20.73 -11.85 -0.30
C TYR A 300 21.43 -11.26 -1.53
N GLU A 301 21.56 -12.02 -2.61
CA GLU A 301 22.15 -11.58 -3.88
C GLU A 301 21.34 -10.48 -4.58
N LEU A 302 20.02 -10.44 -4.38
CA LEU A 302 19.13 -9.40 -4.86
C LEU A 302 19.14 -8.15 -3.95
N GLU A 303 19.32 -8.33 -2.64
CA GLU A 303 19.32 -7.25 -1.66
C GLU A 303 20.67 -6.50 -1.59
N LYS A 304 21.79 -7.18 -1.84
CA LYS A 304 23.12 -6.55 -1.92
C LYS A 304 23.25 -5.58 -3.11
N GLN A 305 22.33 -5.61 -4.08
CA GLN A 305 22.30 -4.68 -5.22
C GLN A 305 21.88 -3.25 -4.84
N GLY A 306 21.42 -3.04 -3.60
CA GLY A 306 21.04 -1.73 -3.06
C GLY A 306 19.54 -1.52 -2.90
N TYR A 307 19.18 -0.36 -2.36
CA TYR A 307 17.80 0.09 -2.17
C TYR A 307 17.02 0.20 -3.49
N ARG A 308 15.75 -0.23 -3.46
CA ARG A 308 14.75 -0.13 -4.53
C ARG A 308 13.40 0.19 -3.88
N SER A 309 12.91 1.40 -4.08
CA SER A 309 11.60 1.85 -3.58
C SER A 309 10.45 0.90 -3.95
N GLY A 310 9.52 0.71 -3.02
CA GLY A 310 8.28 -0.03 -3.21
C GLY A 310 8.18 -1.35 -2.45
N ASN A 311 7.00 -1.95 -2.49
CA ASN A 311 6.60 -3.06 -1.62
C ASN A 311 7.36 -4.39 -1.87
N TRP A 312 8.01 -4.56 -3.02
CA TRP A 312 8.64 -5.82 -3.39
C TRP A 312 9.88 -6.12 -2.53
N GLN A 313 10.78 -5.14 -2.41
CA GLN A 313 12.01 -5.28 -1.62
C GLN A 313 11.69 -5.39 -0.13
N VAL A 314 10.66 -4.68 0.37
CA VAL A 314 10.14 -4.88 1.73
C VAL A 314 9.79 -6.36 1.97
N MET A 315 9.01 -6.98 1.08
CA MET A 315 8.63 -8.38 1.24
C MET A 315 9.85 -9.33 1.13
N GLY A 316 10.78 -9.07 0.22
CA GLY A 316 12.03 -9.82 0.07
C GLY A 316 12.93 -9.76 1.31
N SER A 317 13.23 -8.55 1.79
CA SER A 317 14.06 -8.26 2.96
C SER A 317 13.47 -8.84 4.25
N TYR A 318 12.14 -8.82 4.40
CA TYR A 318 11.47 -9.52 5.49
C TYR A 318 11.75 -11.03 5.43
N GLY A 319 11.55 -11.66 4.26
CA GLY A 319 11.76 -13.10 4.08
C GLY A 319 13.22 -13.51 4.34
N LEU A 320 14.17 -12.69 3.90
CA LEU A 320 15.60 -12.90 4.14
C LEU A 320 15.93 -12.91 5.64
N ALA A 321 15.46 -11.90 6.38
CA ALA A 321 15.67 -11.81 7.82
C ALA A 321 14.92 -12.92 8.58
N GLU A 322 13.68 -13.26 8.20
CA GLU A 322 12.92 -14.33 8.85
C GLU A 322 13.59 -15.70 8.69
N ILE A 323 14.17 -16.02 7.53
CA ILE A 323 14.94 -17.26 7.34
C ILE A 323 16.19 -17.24 8.24
N GLY A 324 16.96 -16.15 8.25
CA GLY A 324 18.17 -16.04 9.06
C GLY A 324 17.92 -16.15 10.57
N LEU A 325 16.85 -15.55 11.06
CA LEU A 325 16.42 -15.67 12.47
C LEU A 325 16.01 -17.11 12.83
N ASN A 326 15.34 -17.82 11.92
CA ASN A 326 14.82 -19.16 12.22
C ASN A 326 15.83 -20.29 12.01
N LEU A 327 16.81 -20.11 11.12
CA LEU A 327 17.87 -21.09 10.85
C LEU A 327 19.25 -20.48 11.14
N PRO A 328 19.54 -20.04 12.40
CA PRO A 328 20.83 -19.48 12.77
C PRO A 328 21.97 -20.50 12.64
N GLU A 329 21.68 -21.78 12.43
CA GLU A 329 22.65 -22.83 12.15
C GLU A 329 23.33 -22.71 10.78
N PHE A 330 22.83 -21.89 9.84
CA PHE A 330 23.61 -21.52 8.66
C PHE A 330 24.63 -20.43 8.99
N LYS A 331 25.86 -20.60 8.50
CA LYS A 331 26.97 -19.64 8.65
C LYS A 331 26.62 -18.24 8.13
N GLU A 332 25.72 -18.18 7.16
CA GLU A 332 25.30 -16.97 6.46
C GLU A 332 24.13 -16.23 7.14
N SER A 333 23.50 -16.81 8.16
CA SER A 333 22.25 -16.27 8.71
C SER A 333 22.38 -14.90 9.37
N SER A 334 23.52 -14.59 10.00
CA SER A 334 23.78 -13.28 10.61
C SER A 334 23.79 -12.14 9.58
N ARG A 335 24.45 -12.34 8.42
CA ARG A 335 24.47 -11.36 7.33
C ARG A 335 23.12 -11.19 6.65
N TRP A 336 22.31 -12.26 6.56
CA TRP A 336 20.94 -12.19 6.06
C TRP A 336 20.04 -11.31 6.95
N VAL A 337 20.12 -11.48 8.28
CA VAL A 337 19.39 -10.62 9.24
C VAL A 337 19.86 -9.17 9.15
N LYS A 338 21.17 -8.92 9.12
CA LYS A 338 21.75 -7.56 8.97
C LYS A 338 21.22 -6.86 7.71
N MET A 339 21.29 -7.54 6.55
CA MET A 339 20.83 -7.01 5.26
C MET A 339 19.33 -6.71 5.25
N GLY A 340 18.49 -7.66 5.69
CA GLY A 340 17.04 -7.47 5.71
C GLY A 340 16.60 -6.33 6.66
N VAL A 341 17.27 -6.19 7.81
CA VAL A 341 17.01 -5.07 8.74
C VAL A 341 17.48 -3.73 8.15
N GLN A 342 18.63 -3.69 7.49
CA GLN A 342 19.12 -2.46 6.83
C GLN A 342 18.12 -1.97 5.78
N ARG A 343 17.69 -2.84 4.86
CA ARG A 343 16.73 -2.47 3.81
C ARG A 343 15.39 -2.00 4.40
N MET A 344 14.93 -2.62 5.49
CA MET A 344 13.74 -2.15 6.22
C MET A 344 13.90 -0.73 6.78
N GLN A 345 15.07 -0.39 7.33
CA GLN A 345 15.35 0.96 7.82
C GLN A 345 15.41 1.99 6.69
N GLU A 346 15.91 1.59 5.51
CA GLU A 346 15.93 2.43 4.32
C GLU A 346 14.52 2.68 3.78
N HIS A 347 13.69 1.64 3.62
CA HIS A 347 12.27 1.80 3.24
C HIS A 347 11.48 2.69 4.22
N LEU A 348 11.62 2.47 5.53
CA LEU A 348 10.93 3.28 6.54
C LEU A 348 11.36 4.76 6.54
N ARG A 349 12.50 5.09 5.92
CA ARG A 349 13.03 6.45 5.77
C ARG A 349 12.65 7.07 4.42
N ASP A 350 12.78 6.31 3.33
CA ASP A 350 12.80 6.82 1.96
C ASP A 350 11.49 6.55 1.18
N ASP A 351 10.68 5.58 1.59
CA ASP A 351 9.42 5.20 0.94
C ASP A 351 8.17 5.80 1.61
N PHE A 352 8.33 6.59 2.67
CA PHE A 352 7.22 7.26 3.35
C PHE A 352 7.31 8.78 3.20
N PHE A 353 6.20 9.38 2.78
CA PHE A 353 6.02 10.82 2.87
C PHE A 353 6.07 11.28 4.33
N GLU A 354 6.46 12.53 4.57
CA GLU A 354 6.57 13.08 5.94
C GLU A 354 5.29 12.97 6.76
N ASP A 355 4.15 12.93 6.06
CA ASP A 355 2.77 12.85 6.55
C ASP A 355 2.28 11.43 6.87
N GLY A 356 3.10 10.40 6.56
CA GLY A 356 2.84 9.00 6.88
C GLY A 356 2.28 8.15 5.74
N CYS A 357 1.95 8.72 4.57
CA CYS A 357 1.55 7.89 3.43
C CYS A 357 2.77 7.17 2.80
N HIS A 358 2.56 5.98 2.24
CA HIS A 358 3.58 5.27 1.46
C HIS A 358 3.70 5.84 0.03
N SER A 359 4.90 5.77 -0.56
CA SER A 359 5.28 6.29 -1.89
C SER A 359 4.41 5.77 -3.04
N GLU A 360 3.91 4.54 -2.94
CA GLU A 360 2.99 3.94 -3.93
C GLU A 360 1.56 4.51 -3.88
N ARG A 361 1.20 5.25 -2.83
CA ARG A 361 -0.08 5.97 -2.68
C ARG A 361 -1.35 5.11 -2.79
N CYS A 362 -1.28 3.85 -2.36
CA CYS A 362 -2.44 2.94 -2.23
C CYS A 362 -2.80 2.74 -0.74
N PRO A 363 -3.75 3.52 -0.17
CA PRO A 363 -4.04 3.50 1.26
C PRO A 363 -4.47 2.14 1.82
N SER A 364 -4.90 1.18 1.01
CA SER A 364 -5.29 -0.16 1.45
C SER A 364 -4.15 -1.19 1.34
N SER A 365 -4.19 -2.04 0.31
CA SER A 365 -3.35 -3.22 0.10
C SER A 365 -1.86 -2.98 0.37
N TYR A 366 -1.23 -2.11 -0.42
CA TYR A 366 0.22 -1.95 -0.42
C TYR A 366 0.74 -1.23 0.83
N SER A 367 0.10 -0.13 1.24
CA SER A 367 0.42 0.54 2.53
C SER A 367 0.30 -0.42 3.71
N THR A 368 -0.66 -1.36 3.69
CA THR A 368 -0.82 -2.34 4.76
C THR A 368 0.35 -3.32 4.81
N ILE A 369 0.87 -3.75 3.65
CA ILE A 369 2.04 -4.64 3.58
C ILE A 369 3.30 -3.96 4.11
N VAL A 370 3.59 -2.74 3.66
CA VAL A 370 4.82 -2.03 4.03
C VAL A 370 4.82 -1.48 5.45
N TYR A 371 3.66 -1.40 6.10
CA TYR A 371 3.57 -1.26 7.56
C TYR A 371 3.78 -2.61 8.26
N ARG A 372 3.04 -3.64 7.81
CA ARG A 372 2.98 -4.97 8.45
C ARG A 372 4.35 -5.61 8.55
N ASP A 373 5.13 -5.62 7.48
CA ASP A 373 6.39 -6.37 7.45
C ASP A 373 7.49 -5.82 8.38
N PRO A 374 7.83 -4.51 8.38
CA PRO A 374 8.73 -3.95 9.40
C PRO A 374 8.16 -4.04 10.82
N ARG A 375 6.83 -3.88 11.02
CA ARG A 375 6.17 -4.15 12.31
C ARG A 375 6.43 -5.58 12.78
N ASN A 376 6.13 -6.57 11.94
CA ASN A 376 6.32 -7.99 12.18
C ASN A 376 7.79 -8.33 12.46
N LEU A 377 8.71 -7.76 11.69
CA LEU A 377 10.15 -7.98 11.88
C LEU A 377 10.60 -7.43 13.24
N SER A 378 10.10 -6.26 13.68
CA SER A 378 10.39 -5.76 15.04
C SER A 378 9.95 -6.75 16.12
N TYR A 379 8.81 -7.42 15.95
CA TYR A 379 8.33 -8.44 16.89
C TYR A 379 9.13 -9.74 16.85
N LEU A 380 9.68 -10.13 15.70
CA LEU A 380 10.63 -11.25 15.64
C LEU A 380 11.95 -10.89 16.32
N LEU A 381 12.54 -9.73 15.97
CA LEU A 381 13.82 -9.26 16.50
C LEU A 381 13.82 -9.07 18.03
N GLU A 382 12.68 -8.69 18.64
CA GLU A 382 12.54 -8.63 20.10
C GLU A 382 12.66 -9.97 20.83
N ARG A 383 12.59 -11.08 20.09
CA ARG A 383 12.36 -12.42 20.63
C ARG A 383 13.48 -13.41 20.32
N PHE A 384 14.30 -13.14 19.32
CA PHE A 384 15.57 -13.81 19.12
C PHE A 384 16.66 -13.03 19.86
N ASP A 385 17.46 -13.73 20.67
CA ASP A 385 18.49 -13.11 21.51
C ASP A 385 19.50 -12.31 20.67
N GLY A 386 19.96 -11.18 21.21
CA GLY A 386 20.95 -10.30 20.55
C GLY A 386 20.39 -9.32 19.51
N HIS A 387 19.08 -9.32 19.23
CA HIS A 387 18.49 -8.49 18.17
C HIS A 387 17.56 -7.36 18.67
N ARG A 388 17.42 -7.18 19.99
CA ARG A 388 16.44 -6.27 20.60
C ARG A 388 16.66 -4.79 20.25
N ASP A 389 17.91 -4.36 20.08
CA ASP A 389 18.24 -2.98 19.70
C ASP A 389 17.82 -2.68 18.25
N LEU A 390 17.95 -3.67 17.35
CA LEU A 390 17.48 -3.56 15.97
C LEU A 390 15.95 -3.42 15.90
N ALA A 391 15.21 -4.10 16.78
CA ALA A 391 13.76 -3.96 16.84
C ALA A 391 13.32 -2.52 17.20
N GLY A 392 14.11 -1.83 18.03
CA GLY A 392 13.85 -0.45 18.45
C GLY A 392 13.93 0.56 17.30
N THR A 393 14.73 0.30 16.26
CA THR A 393 14.90 1.24 15.13
C THR A 393 13.73 1.20 14.13
N LEU A 394 13.03 0.07 14.03
CA LEU A 394 11.96 -0.13 13.03
C LEU A 394 10.61 0.50 13.43
N ARG A 395 10.38 0.78 14.72
CA ARG A 395 9.06 1.19 15.22
C ARG A 395 8.71 2.68 15.05
N PRO A 396 9.57 3.66 15.37
CA PRO A 396 9.17 5.07 15.36
C PRO A 396 8.58 5.59 14.03
N PRO A 397 9.08 5.21 12.84
CA PRO A 397 8.49 5.68 11.58
C PRO A 397 7.05 5.19 11.35
N LEU A 398 6.69 4.02 11.90
CA LEU A 398 5.37 3.40 11.72
C LEU A 398 4.22 4.21 12.36
N GLU A 399 4.50 5.04 13.37
CA GLU A 399 3.47 5.88 14.00
C GLU A 399 2.85 6.87 13.01
N LYS A 400 3.64 7.37 12.05
CA LYS A 400 3.14 8.28 11.01
C LYS A 400 2.10 7.62 10.11
N ALA A 401 2.35 6.37 9.70
CA ALA A 401 1.40 5.61 8.88
C ALA A 401 0.08 5.33 9.61
N LEU A 402 0.13 5.09 10.92
CA LEU A 402 -1.08 4.99 11.77
C LEU A 402 -1.87 6.31 11.78
N ASN A 403 -1.18 7.44 11.89
CA ASN A 403 -1.81 8.76 11.83
C ASN A 403 -2.47 9.04 10.47
N PHE A 404 -1.80 8.71 9.36
CA PHE A 404 -2.37 8.80 8.01
C PHE A 404 -3.68 8.00 7.89
N TRP A 405 -3.66 6.72 8.27
CA TRP A 405 -4.86 5.88 8.20
C TRP A 405 -5.99 6.34 9.12
N MET A 406 -5.67 6.88 10.29
CA MET A 406 -6.67 7.34 11.26
C MET A 406 -7.68 8.29 10.61
N TYR A 407 -7.20 9.25 9.82
CA TYR A 407 -8.06 10.19 9.10
C TYR A 407 -8.69 9.60 7.84
N MET A 408 -7.94 8.79 7.08
CA MET A 408 -8.37 8.27 5.77
C MET A 408 -9.39 7.11 5.85
N ILE A 409 -9.55 6.46 6.99
CA ILE A 409 -10.55 5.39 7.17
C ILE A 409 -11.97 5.99 7.23
N SER A 410 -12.87 5.45 6.41
CA SER A 410 -14.27 5.88 6.36
C SER A 410 -15.02 5.65 7.68
N PRO A 411 -16.16 6.31 7.91
CA PRO A 411 -17.10 6.02 9.00
C PRO A 411 -17.57 4.55 9.08
N LEU A 412 -17.45 3.80 7.98
CA LEU A 412 -17.76 2.37 7.91
C LEU A 412 -16.57 1.46 8.23
N GLY A 413 -15.44 2.04 8.61
CA GLY A 413 -14.21 1.31 8.94
C GLY A 413 -13.47 0.78 7.72
N THR A 414 -13.63 1.39 6.54
CA THR A 414 -12.96 0.95 5.31
C THR A 414 -11.89 1.94 4.85
N GLN A 415 -10.77 1.45 4.34
CA GLN A 415 -9.80 2.28 3.61
C GLN A 415 -10.39 2.77 2.27
N PRO A 416 -9.90 3.90 1.72
CA PRO A 416 -10.26 4.34 0.39
C PRO A 416 -9.75 3.37 -0.68
N ALA A 417 -10.56 3.10 -1.70
CA ALA A 417 -10.22 2.19 -2.80
C ALA A 417 -9.65 2.94 -4.02
N VAL A 418 -8.70 3.83 -3.76
CA VAL A 418 -8.03 4.68 -4.77
C VAL A 418 -6.72 4.06 -5.23
N ASN A 419 -6.30 4.36 -6.46
CA ASN A 419 -5.17 3.68 -7.11
C ASN A 419 -5.36 2.15 -7.09
N ASP A 420 -4.30 1.33 -7.12
CA ASP A 420 -4.38 -0.14 -6.97
C ASP A 420 -4.84 -0.64 -5.56
N GLY A 421 -5.59 0.19 -4.82
CA GLY A 421 -6.26 -0.16 -3.57
C GLY A 421 -7.59 -0.87 -3.81
N GLY A 422 -7.75 -2.06 -3.24
CA GLY A 422 -9.08 -2.68 -3.06
C GLY A 422 -9.80 -2.14 -1.82
N ARG A 423 -11.13 -2.29 -1.74
CA ARG A 423 -11.90 -1.96 -0.52
C ARG A 423 -12.03 -3.15 0.41
N GLY A 424 -11.81 -2.90 1.70
CA GLY A 424 -12.10 -3.85 2.77
C GLY A 424 -12.26 -3.12 4.10
N LYS A 425 -12.70 -3.84 5.13
CA LYS A 425 -12.64 -3.32 6.51
C LYS A 425 -11.19 -3.29 6.97
N PHE A 426 -10.79 -2.19 7.59
CA PHE A 426 -9.49 -2.06 8.23
C PHE A 426 -9.38 -3.01 9.43
N ASP A 427 -8.22 -3.63 9.60
CA ASP A 427 -7.96 -4.47 10.76
C ASP A 427 -7.78 -3.60 12.01
N ALA A 428 -8.73 -3.69 12.93
CA ALA A 428 -8.70 -2.92 14.16
C ALA A 428 -7.50 -3.27 15.06
N ALA A 429 -6.90 -4.46 14.92
CA ALA A 429 -5.73 -4.86 15.68
C ALA A 429 -4.56 -3.88 15.48
N ILE A 430 -4.39 -3.36 14.25
CA ILE A 430 -3.36 -2.36 13.90
C ILE A 430 -3.48 -1.11 14.78
N PHE A 431 -4.70 -0.59 14.99
CA PHE A 431 -4.93 0.59 15.82
C PHE A 431 -4.95 0.28 17.32
N THR A 432 -5.43 -0.89 17.75
CA THR A 432 -5.37 -1.25 19.17
C THR A 432 -3.93 -1.44 19.64
N GLU A 433 -3.10 -2.07 18.81
CA GLU A 433 -1.67 -2.28 19.07
C GLU A 433 -0.89 -0.97 18.99
N GLY A 434 -1.05 -0.21 17.90
CA GLY A 434 -0.40 1.09 17.75
C GLY A 434 -0.78 2.08 18.85
N GLY A 435 -2.06 2.11 19.22
CA GLY A 435 -2.57 2.91 20.34
C GLY A 435 -1.91 2.56 21.68
N GLN A 436 -1.62 1.28 21.93
CA GLN A 436 -0.91 0.84 23.13
C GLN A 436 0.60 1.11 23.04
N ALA A 437 1.25 0.75 21.92
CA ALA A 437 2.69 0.85 21.72
C ALA A 437 3.18 2.31 21.72
N PHE A 438 2.46 3.21 21.05
CA PHE A 438 2.80 4.64 20.94
C PHE A 438 2.04 5.52 21.95
N LYS A 439 1.23 4.93 22.84
CA LYS A 439 0.41 5.64 23.84
C LYS A 439 -0.54 6.68 23.21
N ARG A 440 -1.22 6.28 22.13
CA ARG A 440 -2.10 7.10 21.29
C ARG A 440 -3.58 6.82 21.59
N PRO A 441 -4.24 7.55 22.52
CA PRO A 441 -5.63 7.31 22.91
C PRO A 441 -6.65 7.64 21.81
N ASP A 442 -6.21 8.37 20.77
CA ASP A 442 -6.94 8.68 19.55
C ASP A 442 -7.02 7.50 18.59
N LEU A 443 -5.93 6.74 18.40
CA LEU A 443 -5.99 5.46 17.70
C LEU A 443 -6.92 4.47 18.41
N LEU A 444 -6.87 4.40 19.74
CA LEU A 444 -7.77 3.55 20.54
C LEU A 444 -9.24 4.01 20.42
N TYR A 445 -9.49 5.32 20.38
CA TYR A 445 -10.83 5.86 20.17
C TYR A 445 -11.39 5.48 18.79
N VAL A 446 -10.59 5.59 17.72
CA VAL A 446 -11.03 5.23 16.36
C VAL A 446 -11.23 3.73 16.22
N ALA A 447 -10.36 2.90 16.83
CA ALA A 447 -10.54 1.46 16.89
C ALA A 447 -11.87 1.06 17.59
N ALA A 448 -12.21 1.70 18.71
CA ALA A 448 -13.46 1.45 19.40
C ALA A 448 -14.69 1.91 18.60
N ASN A 449 -14.69 3.17 18.13
CA ASN A 449 -15.91 3.81 17.62
C ASN A 449 -16.21 3.50 16.13
N LEU A 450 -15.19 3.45 15.27
CA LEU A 450 -15.38 3.15 13.85
C LEU A 450 -15.25 1.65 13.55
N LEU A 451 -14.32 0.95 14.22
CA LEU A 451 -14.01 -0.45 13.94
C LEU A 451 -14.68 -1.45 14.90
N GLY A 452 -15.25 -0.99 16.02
CA GLY A 452 -15.96 -1.84 16.98
C GLY A 452 -15.03 -2.68 17.87
N ALA A 453 -13.75 -2.32 18.00
CA ALA A 453 -12.80 -3.04 18.81
C ALA A 453 -13.07 -2.88 20.32
N LYS A 454 -12.80 -3.94 21.08
CA LYS A 454 -12.66 -3.83 22.55
C LYS A 454 -11.27 -3.29 22.85
N VAL A 455 -11.18 -2.13 23.48
CA VAL A 455 -9.92 -1.46 23.82
C VAL A 455 -9.69 -1.40 25.32
N SER A 456 -8.43 -1.34 25.72
CA SER A 456 -7.99 -1.14 27.11
C SER A 456 -7.13 0.12 27.20
N GLY A 457 -7.33 0.90 28.27
CA GLY A 457 -6.70 2.20 28.46
C GLY A 457 -7.62 3.39 28.11
N PRO A 458 -7.12 4.63 28.24
CA PRO A 458 -7.90 5.82 27.94
C PRO A 458 -8.15 5.97 26.43
N VAL A 459 -9.31 6.53 26.08
CA VAL A 459 -9.68 6.89 24.71
C VAL A 459 -10.00 8.39 24.63
N GLN A 460 -9.65 9.03 23.52
CA GLN A 460 -9.93 10.45 23.27
C GLN A 460 -10.20 10.64 21.77
N PRO A 461 -11.22 11.40 21.32
CA PRO A 461 -11.38 11.68 19.90
C PRO A 461 -10.16 12.43 19.34
N PRO A 462 -9.74 12.16 18.09
CA PRO A 462 -8.68 12.93 17.43
C PRO A 462 -8.98 14.44 17.44
N ALA A 463 -7.94 15.25 17.65
CA ALA A 463 -8.07 16.69 17.92
C ALA A 463 -8.71 17.50 16.78
N HIS A 464 -8.55 17.03 15.54
CA HIS A 464 -9.21 17.56 14.36
C HIS A 464 -10.08 16.47 13.75
N ALA A 465 -11.20 16.84 13.12
CA ALA A 465 -11.97 15.90 12.30
C ALA A 465 -11.36 15.78 10.90
N SER A 466 -10.91 16.89 10.33
CA SER A 466 -10.42 17.01 8.97
C SER A 466 -8.92 17.25 8.87
N MET A 467 -8.31 16.82 7.76
CA MET A 467 -6.86 16.84 7.57
C MET A 467 -6.49 16.96 6.09
N ASP A 468 -5.41 17.71 5.81
CA ASP A 468 -4.72 17.78 4.51
C ASP A 468 -3.34 17.11 4.61
N PHE A 469 -3.19 15.96 3.96
CA PHE A 469 -1.94 15.21 3.83
C PHE A 469 -1.19 15.70 2.60
N ARG A 470 -0.61 16.89 2.74
CA ARG A 470 -0.09 17.68 1.61
C ARG A 470 1.09 17.07 0.86
N PRO A 471 2.12 16.48 1.52
CA PRO A 471 3.20 15.78 0.84
C PRO A 471 2.72 14.62 -0.05
N SER A 472 1.82 13.78 0.46
CA SER A 472 1.26 12.64 -0.26
C SER A 472 0.04 12.97 -1.13
N GLY A 473 -0.52 14.16 -1.00
CA GLY A 473 -1.70 14.66 -1.69
C GLY A 473 -2.95 13.81 -1.47
N PHE A 474 -3.38 13.72 -0.20
CA PHE A 474 -4.72 13.26 0.17
C PHE A 474 -5.39 14.27 1.09
N ALA A 475 -6.72 14.37 1.05
CA ALA A 475 -7.47 15.18 2.02
C ALA A 475 -8.70 14.44 2.54
N ALA A 476 -9.07 14.73 3.79
CA ALA A 476 -10.20 14.14 4.49
C ALA A 476 -11.13 15.23 5.05
N LEU A 477 -12.32 15.37 4.47
CA LEU A 477 -13.41 16.22 4.99
C LEU A 477 -14.31 15.36 5.88
N ARG A 478 -14.60 15.77 7.12
CA ARG A 478 -15.27 14.92 8.13
C ARG A 478 -16.02 15.77 9.16
N ALA A 479 -17.29 15.46 9.42
CA ALA A 479 -18.01 16.12 10.52
C ALA A 479 -17.42 15.72 11.88
N ASP A 480 -17.43 14.42 12.18
CA ASP A 480 -17.05 13.85 13.47
C ASP A 480 -16.55 12.39 13.33
N TRP A 481 -16.30 11.74 14.47
CA TRP A 481 -15.73 10.40 14.55
C TRP A 481 -16.76 9.30 14.82
N THR A 482 -18.03 9.54 14.53
CA THR A 482 -19.10 8.54 14.57
C THR A 482 -19.23 7.80 13.24
N ARG A 483 -19.94 6.66 13.27
CA ARG A 483 -20.23 5.84 12.07
C ARG A 483 -21.25 6.46 11.11
N GLU A 484 -21.99 7.45 11.58
CA GLU A 484 -22.97 8.20 10.81
C GLU A 484 -22.39 9.47 10.18
N SER A 485 -21.14 9.82 10.53
CA SER A 485 -20.49 11.07 10.09
C SER A 485 -20.51 11.20 8.56
N PRO A 486 -20.92 12.37 8.04
CA PRO A 486 -20.50 12.84 6.73
C PRO A 486 -18.96 12.79 6.63
N TYR A 487 -18.46 12.21 5.54
CA TYR A 487 -17.03 12.03 5.29
C TYR A 487 -16.73 11.98 3.79
N MET A 488 -15.74 12.73 3.35
CA MET A 488 -15.21 12.70 1.98
C MET A 488 -13.69 12.50 1.99
N ALA A 489 -13.21 11.50 1.25
CA ALA A 489 -11.79 11.30 0.96
C ALA A 489 -11.47 11.84 -0.44
N ILE A 490 -10.35 12.55 -0.61
CA ILE A 490 -9.94 13.18 -1.88
C ILE A 490 -8.52 12.72 -2.24
N ASN A 491 -8.30 12.26 -3.47
CA ASN A 491 -6.97 11.96 -4.02
C ASN A 491 -6.51 13.11 -4.91
N TYR A 492 -5.35 13.71 -4.61
CA TYR A 492 -4.78 14.78 -5.45
C TYR A 492 -3.27 14.69 -5.67
N GLY A 493 -2.56 13.75 -5.04
CA GLY A 493 -1.09 13.72 -5.03
C GLY A 493 -0.40 13.22 -6.30
N PRO A 494 0.93 13.10 -6.24
CA PRO A 494 1.77 12.83 -7.41
C PRO A 494 1.58 11.42 -7.97
N TYR A 495 2.25 11.15 -9.09
CA TYR A 495 2.42 9.79 -9.62
C TYR A 495 3.32 9.00 -8.67
N GLY A 496 2.79 7.94 -8.05
CA GLY A 496 3.54 7.12 -7.08
C GLY A 496 4.38 6.06 -7.77
N SER A 497 3.76 5.21 -8.59
CA SER A 497 4.42 4.17 -9.37
C SER A 497 3.46 3.59 -10.43
N GLY A 498 3.73 2.38 -10.93
CA GLY A 498 2.78 1.61 -11.74
C GLY A 498 1.40 1.42 -11.09
N HIS A 499 1.29 1.59 -9.77
CA HIS A 499 0.05 1.48 -9.03
C HIS A 499 -0.92 2.67 -9.16
N SER A 500 -0.49 3.79 -9.74
CA SER A 500 -1.30 5.02 -9.82
C SER A 500 -2.32 5.00 -10.97
N HIS A 501 -3.60 5.23 -10.66
CA HIS A 501 -4.70 5.30 -11.63
C HIS A 501 -4.86 6.70 -12.22
N ALA A 502 -5.65 6.87 -13.29
CA ALA A 502 -5.87 8.17 -13.93
C ALA A 502 -6.88 9.06 -13.16
N ASP A 503 -6.68 9.26 -11.85
CA ASP A 503 -7.71 9.59 -10.87
C ASP A 503 -7.51 10.91 -10.10
N VAL A 504 -6.71 11.85 -10.62
CA VAL A 504 -6.38 13.11 -9.92
C VAL A 504 -7.62 13.99 -9.70
N LEU A 505 -7.84 14.41 -8.45
CA LEU A 505 -9.03 15.09 -7.91
C LEU A 505 -10.31 14.21 -7.88
N SER A 506 -10.16 12.89 -7.88
CA SER A 506 -11.24 11.95 -7.50
C SER A 506 -11.57 12.04 -6.01
N PHE A 507 -12.76 11.55 -5.66
CA PHE A 507 -13.21 11.50 -4.27
C PHE A 507 -14.12 10.29 -3.97
N GLU A 508 -14.30 10.00 -2.69
CA GLU A 508 -15.33 9.09 -2.16
C GLU A 508 -16.19 9.84 -1.14
N LEU A 509 -17.47 9.47 -0.96
CA LEU A 509 -18.40 10.13 -0.03
C LEU A 509 -19.23 9.12 0.75
N PHE A 510 -19.25 9.30 2.07
CA PHE A 510 -19.97 8.51 3.06
C PHE A 510 -20.79 9.45 3.96
N ALA A 511 -21.96 9.02 4.40
CA ALA A 511 -22.78 9.68 5.43
C ALA A 511 -23.87 8.71 5.90
N HIS A 512 -24.44 8.95 7.09
CA HIS A 512 -25.63 8.23 7.59
C HIS A 512 -25.50 6.70 7.51
N GLY A 513 -24.33 6.17 7.90
CA GLY A 513 -24.09 4.72 7.93
C GLY A 513 -24.01 4.08 6.54
N LYS A 514 -23.83 4.86 5.47
CA LYS A 514 -23.76 4.39 4.07
C LYS A 514 -22.57 4.96 3.31
N ALA A 515 -22.07 4.15 2.38
CA ALA A 515 -21.28 4.64 1.25
C ALA A 515 -22.24 5.19 0.20
N LEU A 516 -22.10 6.45 -0.17
CA LEU A 516 -22.99 7.15 -1.11
C LEU A 516 -22.32 7.34 -2.48
N VAL A 517 -21.00 7.55 -2.47
CA VAL A 517 -20.14 7.65 -3.65
C VAL A 517 -18.89 6.82 -3.39
N VAL A 518 -18.54 5.94 -4.33
CA VAL A 518 -17.41 5.01 -4.18
C VAL A 518 -16.53 5.02 -5.42
N ASP A 519 -15.25 4.77 -5.24
CA ASP A 519 -14.32 4.46 -6.31
C ASP A 519 -14.50 2.99 -6.79
N ALA A 520 -14.17 2.74 -8.05
CA ALA A 520 -14.17 1.41 -8.63
C ALA A 520 -13.07 0.51 -8.03
N GLY A 521 -11.93 1.09 -7.65
CA GLY A 521 -10.74 0.36 -7.18
C GLY A 521 -10.13 -0.56 -8.23
N ILE A 522 -9.22 -1.45 -7.82
CA ILE A 522 -8.39 -2.26 -8.73
C ILE A 522 -9.12 -3.40 -9.50
N GLY A 523 -10.31 -3.81 -9.03
CA GLY A 523 -10.94 -5.07 -9.44
C GLY A 523 -10.48 -6.27 -8.60
N VAL A 524 -10.68 -7.50 -9.10
CA VAL A 524 -10.34 -8.71 -8.34
C VAL A 524 -8.83 -8.99 -8.32
N SER A 525 -8.13 -8.71 -9.41
CA SER A 525 -6.67 -8.85 -9.56
C SER A 525 -6.18 -8.18 -10.85
N TYR A 526 -4.87 -8.13 -11.09
CA TYR A 526 -4.29 -7.70 -12.38
C TYR A 526 -4.68 -8.57 -13.58
N ASP A 527 -5.16 -9.80 -13.36
CA ASP A 527 -5.68 -10.69 -14.41
C ASP A 527 -7.20 -10.53 -14.61
N ASP A 528 -7.86 -9.61 -13.88
CA ASP A 528 -9.25 -9.24 -14.10
C ASP A 528 -9.39 -8.59 -15.50
N PRO A 529 -10.25 -9.10 -16.41
CA PRO A 529 -10.42 -8.53 -17.74
C PRO A 529 -10.82 -7.05 -17.76
N LEU A 530 -11.33 -6.51 -16.64
CA LEU A 530 -11.70 -5.11 -16.49
C LEU A 530 -10.57 -4.22 -15.92
N HIS A 531 -9.43 -4.77 -15.50
CA HIS A 531 -8.32 -4.01 -14.91
C HIS A 531 -7.86 -2.84 -15.79
N VAL A 532 -7.37 -3.13 -17.00
CA VAL A 532 -6.92 -2.10 -17.94
C VAL A 532 -8.06 -1.30 -18.60
N PRO A 533 -9.15 -1.91 -19.12
CA PRO A 533 -10.16 -1.16 -19.88
C PRO A 533 -11.21 -0.42 -19.03
N TRP A 534 -11.23 -0.63 -17.71
CA TRP A 534 -12.18 0.03 -16.81
C TRP A 534 -11.52 0.58 -15.55
N TYR A 535 -11.02 -0.29 -14.67
CA TYR A 535 -10.68 0.06 -13.29
C TYR A 535 -9.65 1.20 -13.18
N ILE A 536 -8.60 1.20 -14.01
CA ILE A 536 -7.54 2.23 -13.96
C ILE A 536 -7.85 3.53 -14.74
N THR A 537 -9.06 3.64 -15.32
CA THR A 537 -9.43 4.72 -16.26
C THR A 537 -10.10 5.90 -15.56
N SER A 538 -9.88 7.13 -16.04
CA SER A 538 -10.53 8.35 -15.50
C SER A 538 -12.06 8.24 -15.45
N LYS A 539 -12.65 7.42 -16.33
CA LYS A 539 -14.09 7.17 -16.39
C LYS A 539 -14.64 6.32 -15.23
N ALA A 540 -13.80 5.56 -14.54
CA ALA A 540 -14.18 4.73 -13.39
C ALA A 540 -14.12 5.47 -12.03
N HIS A 541 -13.66 6.73 -12.02
CA HIS A 541 -13.48 7.54 -10.82
C HIS A 541 -14.46 8.72 -10.73
N ASN A 542 -14.61 9.29 -9.53
CA ASN A 542 -15.55 10.38 -9.25
C ASN A 542 -14.93 11.76 -9.55
N MET A 543 -14.72 12.04 -10.83
CA MET A 543 -13.92 13.18 -11.29
C MET A 543 -14.51 13.90 -12.49
N LEU A 544 -13.88 15.02 -12.87
CA LEU A 544 -14.15 15.70 -14.14
C LEU A 544 -13.35 15.02 -15.25
N VAL A 545 -14.04 14.52 -16.28
CA VAL A 545 -13.44 13.80 -17.41
C VAL A 545 -13.69 14.54 -18.72
N VAL A 546 -12.66 14.61 -19.58
CA VAL A 546 -12.72 15.27 -20.90
C VAL A 546 -12.78 14.19 -21.97
N GLU A 547 -13.74 14.27 -22.90
CA GLU A 547 -13.90 13.32 -24.03
C GLU A 547 -14.01 11.83 -23.64
N ASP A 548 -14.43 11.51 -22.41
CA ASP A 548 -14.35 10.16 -21.81
C ASP A 548 -12.92 9.55 -21.80
N GLU A 549 -11.87 10.37 -21.93
CA GLU A 549 -10.46 9.95 -21.99
C GLU A 549 -9.74 9.96 -20.64
N ASN A 550 -8.67 9.17 -20.54
CA ASN A 550 -7.74 9.24 -19.41
C ASN A 550 -6.90 10.53 -19.45
N LEU A 551 -6.77 11.19 -18.30
CA LEU A 551 -5.75 12.22 -18.11
C LEU A 551 -4.33 11.64 -18.24
N ASP A 552 -3.35 12.50 -18.52
CA ASP A 552 -1.94 12.10 -18.51
C ASP A 552 -1.44 11.98 -17.06
N ARG A 553 -1.61 10.79 -16.49
CA ARG A 553 -1.41 10.56 -15.05
C ARG A 553 0.02 10.80 -14.56
N ARG A 554 1.03 10.61 -15.42
CA ARG A 554 2.43 10.83 -15.06
C ARG A 554 2.76 12.32 -14.90
N MET A 555 2.04 13.18 -15.60
CA MET A 555 2.18 14.64 -15.52
C MET A 555 1.16 15.29 -14.58
N ALA A 556 0.09 14.57 -14.20
CA ALA A 556 -0.97 15.09 -13.36
C ALA A 556 -0.67 14.95 -11.86
N VAL A 557 -0.77 16.07 -11.16
CA VAL A 557 -0.81 16.24 -9.71
C VAL A 557 -1.72 17.43 -9.40
N GLY A 558 -2.29 17.49 -8.19
CA GLY A 558 -2.98 18.64 -7.64
C GLY A 558 -1.99 19.75 -7.31
N GLU A 559 -1.80 20.66 -8.26
CA GLU A 559 -1.05 21.90 -8.13
C GLU A 559 -1.81 22.92 -7.29
N ASN A 560 -1.06 23.85 -6.67
CA ASN A 560 -1.57 25.00 -5.93
C ASN A 560 -2.69 24.70 -4.91
N PRO A 561 -2.53 23.73 -3.98
CA PRO A 561 -3.60 23.41 -3.04
C PRO A 561 -3.88 24.56 -2.06
N LEU A 562 -5.14 24.85 -1.77
CA LEU A 562 -5.55 25.71 -0.66
C LEU A 562 -6.50 24.92 0.25
N TRP A 563 -6.24 24.94 1.55
CA TRP A 563 -6.94 24.19 2.59
C TRP A 563 -7.34 25.11 3.73
N SER A 564 -8.57 24.93 4.22
CA SER A 564 -9.09 25.52 5.46
C SER A 564 -10.03 24.50 6.11
N SER A 565 -9.97 24.34 7.43
CA SER A 565 -10.98 23.60 8.20
C SER A 565 -11.40 24.43 9.41
N GLN A 566 -12.68 24.77 9.46
CA GLN A 566 -13.32 25.61 10.47
C GLN A 566 -14.57 24.88 11.01
N THR A 567 -15.24 25.39 12.05
CA THR A 567 -16.40 24.68 12.64
C THR A 567 -17.64 24.67 11.74
N ARG A 568 -17.78 25.64 10.84
CA ARG A 568 -18.92 25.77 9.91
C ARG A 568 -18.60 25.36 8.46
N LEU A 569 -17.34 25.47 8.05
CA LEU A 569 -16.91 25.25 6.67
C LEU A 569 -15.51 24.62 6.61
N ASP A 570 -15.38 23.49 5.94
CA ASP A 570 -14.09 23.10 5.35
C ASP A 570 -14.05 23.49 3.87
N TYR A 571 -12.86 23.80 3.40
CA TYR A 571 -12.58 24.17 2.01
C TYR A 571 -11.28 23.53 1.56
N PHE A 572 -11.33 22.86 0.42
CA PHE A 572 -10.16 22.37 -0.30
C PHE A 572 -10.26 22.76 -1.78
N THR A 573 -9.18 23.21 -2.38
CA THR A 573 -9.08 23.36 -3.84
C THR A 573 -7.68 23.04 -4.31
N ALA A 574 -7.58 22.49 -5.52
CA ALA A 574 -6.34 22.29 -6.26
C ALA A 574 -6.65 22.27 -7.77
N GLU A 575 -5.63 22.41 -8.60
CA GLU A 575 -5.74 22.35 -10.06
C GLU A 575 -4.80 21.32 -10.68
N HIS A 576 -5.06 20.89 -11.92
CA HIS A 576 -4.17 19.98 -12.63
C HIS A 576 -4.15 20.22 -14.13
N ARG A 577 -3.05 19.77 -14.75
CA ARG A 577 -2.75 19.91 -16.17
C ARG A 577 -2.87 18.59 -16.95
N GLY A 578 -3.50 17.57 -16.38
CA GLY A 578 -3.55 16.22 -16.96
C GLY A 578 -4.19 16.13 -18.34
N TYR A 579 -5.05 17.08 -18.72
CA TYR A 579 -5.64 17.17 -20.05
C TYR A 579 -5.00 18.25 -20.96
N LEU A 580 -4.01 19.01 -20.45
CA LEU A 580 -3.51 20.22 -21.12
C LEU A 580 -2.80 19.89 -22.44
N LEU A 581 -1.91 18.89 -22.45
CA LEU A 581 -1.13 18.54 -23.65
C LEU A 581 -1.96 17.87 -24.76
N ARG A 582 -3.00 17.11 -24.40
CA ARG A 582 -3.81 16.33 -25.36
C ARG A 582 -5.08 17.04 -25.82
N ARG A 583 -5.68 17.84 -24.94
CA ARG A 583 -7.00 18.46 -25.13
C ARG A 583 -7.01 19.96 -24.91
N GLY A 584 -5.90 20.57 -24.48
CA GLY A 584 -5.84 22.01 -24.21
C GLY A 584 -6.70 22.44 -23.03
N VAL A 585 -7.01 21.50 -22.11
CA VAL A 585 -7.86 21.74 -20.94
C VAL A 585 -7.02 21.81 -19.67
N HIS A 586 -7.20 22.89 -18.91
CA HIS A 586 -6.69 23.07 -17.55
C HIS A 586 -7.87 23.10 -16.59
N HIS A 587 -7.80 22.36 -15.48
CA HIS A 587 -8.94 22.14 -14.59
C HIS A 587 -8.57 22.43 -13.14
N ARG A 588 -9.38 23.28 -12.48
CA ARG A 588 -9.35 23.55 -11.04
C ARG A 588 -10.66 23.08 -10.42
N ARG A 589 -10.55 22.30 -9.34
CA ARG A 589 -11.70 21.84 -8.55
C ARG A 589 -11.70 22.50 -7.18
N HIS A 590 -12.88 22.87 -6.72
CA HIS A 590 -13.11 23.38 -5.37
C HIS A 590 -14.10 22.44 -4.67
N PHE A 591 -13.78 22.03 -3.45
CA PHE A 591 -14.60 21.22 -2.57
C PHE A 591 -14.92 22.05 -1.33
N LEU A 592 -16.20 22.26 -1.06
CA LEU A 592 -16.69 22.84 0.19
C LEU A 592 -17.41 21.74 0.96
N PHE A 593 -17.11 21.59 2.25
CA PHE A 593 -17.95 20.83 3.16
C PHE A 593 -18.58 21.79 4.15
N VAL A 594 -19.87 22.04 3.98
CA VAL A 594 -20.65 22.89 4.88
C VAL A 594 -21.12 22.01 6.03
N ARG A 595 -20.49 22.23 7.20
CA ARG A 595 -20.67 21.39 8.39
C ARG A 595 -22.09 21.52 8.96
N PRO A 596 -22.59 20.47 9.64
CA PRO A 596 -23.85 20.58 10.34
C PRO A 596 -23.65 21.59 11.49
N GLY A 597 -24.54 22.56 11.62
CA GLY A 597 -24.49 23.43 12.79
C GLY A 597 -24.98 22.67 14.03
N SER A 598 -24.66 23.17 15.21
CA SER A 598 -25.01 22.53 16.50
C SER A 598 -26.51 22.54 16.86
N ASP A 599 -27.35 23.20 16.05
CA ASP A 599 -28.82 23.21 16.20
C ASP A 599 -29.44 22.13 15.30
N PRO A 600 -30.23 21.17 15.84
CA PRO A 600 -30.90 20.14 15.04
C PRO A 600 -31.98 20.68 14.07
N ASN A 601 -32.17 21.99 13.98
CA ASN A 601 -33.04 22.65 13.00
C ASN A 601 -32.31 23.19 11.75
N TYR A 602 -30.99 23.03 11.62
CA TYR A 602 -30.26 23.40 10.41
C TYR A 602 -30.54 22.45 9.23
N LEU A 603 -30.11 22.84 8.02
CA LEU A 603 -29.87 21.89 6.93
C LEU A 603 -28.88 20.83 7.42
N ASP A 604 -29.09 19.58 7.00
CA ASP A 604 -28.04 18.57 7.12
C ASP A 604 -26.78 19.07 6.41
N SER A 605 -25.63 18.60 6.88
CA SER A 605 -24.36 18.92 6.25
C SER A 605 -24.32 18.50 4.80
N TYR A 606 -23.74 19.32 3.93
CA TYR A 606 -23.65 19.02 2.51
C TYR A 606 -22.30 19.39 1.93
N PHE A 607 -22.02 18.83 0.76
CA PHE A 607 -20.81 19.09 0.01
C PHE A 607 -21.19 19.86 -1.26
N LEU A 608 -20.40 20.88 -1.61
CA LEU A 608 -20.49 21.54 -2.90
C LEU A 608 -19.17 21.33 -3.63
N ILE A 609 -19.26 20.82 -4.86
CA ILE A 609 -18.12 20.77 -5.78
C ILE A 609 -18.33 21.84 -6.84
N PHE A 610 -17.30 22.64 -7.10
CA PHE A 610 -17.29 23.61 -8.18
C PHE A 610 -16.06 23.36 -9.04
N ASP A 611 -16.30 22.96 -10.29
CA ASP A 611 -15.27 22.72 -11.28
C ASP A 611 -15.17 23.93 -12.20
N ALA A 612 -13.98 24.53 -12.27
CA ALA A 612 -13.66 25.63 -13.18
C ALA A 612 -12.58 25.16 -14.15
N TYR A 613 -12.86 25.18 -15.45
CA TYR A 613 -11.98 24.61 -16.46
C TYR A 613 -11.80 25.54 -17.66
N HIS A 614 -10.54 25.81 -18.01
CA HIS A 614 -10.17 26.60 -19.18
C HIS A 614 -9.86 25.66 -20.34
N ALA A 615 -10.44 25.93 -21.52
CA ALA A 615 -10.23 25.13 -22.72
C ALA A 615 -9.75 26.00 -23.89
N SER A 616 -8.67 25.57 -24.57
CA SER A 616 -8.20 26.25 -25.78
C SER A 616 -9.14 26.06 -26.98
N ALA A 617 -9.97 25.02 -26.97
CA ALA A 617 -10.91 24.66 -28.03
C ALA A 617 -12.36 24.59 -27.51
N ALA A 618 -13.32 24.90 -28.39
CA ALA A 618 -14.73 24.68 -28.14
C ALA A 618 -15.14 23.25 -28.53
N GLY A 619 -16.29 22.80 -28.03
CA GLY A 619 -16.92 21.57 -28.51
C GLY A 619 -16.50 20.29 -27.80
N LEU A 620 -15.50 20.33 -26.92
CA LEU A 620 -15.10 19.17 -26.13
C LEU A 620 -16.17 18.85 -25.09
N GLN A 621 -16.52 17.58 -24.97
CA GLN A 621 -17.34 17.06 -23.89
C GLN A 621 -16.54 17.11 -22.59
N VAL A 622 -17.15 17.68 -21.55
CA VAL A 622 -16.63 17.70 -20.18
C VAL A 622 -17.71 17.11 -19.28
N SER A 623 -17.37 16.08 -18.51
CA SER A 623 -18.33 15.28 -17.75
C SER A 623 -17.96 15.24 -16.28
N PHE A 624 -18.82 15.74 -15.41
CA PHE A 624 -18.73 15.40 -13.98
C PHE A 624 -19.27 13.99 -13.78
N LEU A 625 -18.42 13.04 -13.40
CA LEU A 625 -18.78 11.65 -13.15
C LEU A 625 -18.96 11.37 -11.66
N LEU A 626 -19.97 10.55 -11.34
CA LEU A 626 -20.22 10.05 -10.00
C LEU A 626 -20.74 8.60 -10.06
N HIS A 627 -20.10 7.72 -9.30
CA HIS A 627 -20.40 6.30 -9.13
C HIS A 627 -21.06 6.07 -7.77
N THR A 628 -22.27 5.52 -7.75
CA THR A 628 -23.05 5.33 -6.53
C THR A 628 -23.59 3.90 -6.42
N PRO A 629 -23.47 3.25 -5.25
CA PRO A 629 -24.14 1.98 -4.96
C PRO A 629 -25.63 2.19 -4.62
N THR A 630 -26.13 3.43 -4.61
CA THR A 630 -27.54 3.75 -4.34
C THR A 630 -28.37 3.81 -5.62
N LEU A 631 -29.68 3.54 -5.53
CA LEU A 631 -30.58 3.60 -6.68
C LEU A 631 -30.94 5.05 -7.02
N PHE A 632 -30.21 5.64 -7.97
CA PHE A 632 -30.48 6.99 -8.50
C PHE A 632 -31.66 7.03 -9.48
N GLN A 633 -32.54 8.00 -9.25
CA GLN A 633 -33.60 8.47 -10.14
C GLN A 633 -33.23 9.84 -10.71
N GLU A 634 -33.78 10.20 -11.87
CA GLU A 634 -33.55 11.51 -12.49
C GLU A 634 -34.45 12.57 -11.87
N THR A 635 -33.88 13.76 -11.61
CA THR A 635 -34.60 14.95 -11.16
C THR A 635 -34.38 16.08 -12.17
N PRO A 636 -35.22 17.14 -12.23
CA PRO A 636 -35.03 18.23 -13.19
C PRO A 636 -33.65 18.92 -13.13
N SER A 637 -33.01 18.95 -11.96
CA SER A 637 -31.69 19.56 -11.72
C SER A 637 -30.54 18.56 -11.56
N GLY A 638 -30.78 17.25 -11.68
CA GLY A 638 -29.73 16.23 -11.55
C GLY A 638 -30.28 14.83 -11.33
N TYR A 639 -29.91 14.25 -10.18
CA TYR A 639 -30.26 12.90 -9.75
C TYR A 639 -30.52 12.87 -8.23
N ALA A 640 -31.29 11.89 -7.75
CA ALA A 640 -31.43 11.63 -6.32
C ALA A 640 -31.63 10.13 -6.05
N SER A 641 -31.12 9.63 -4.92
CA SER A 641 -31.47 8.30 -4.42
C SER A 641 -32.99 8.23 -4.16
N ALA A 642 -33.62 7.10 -4.49
CA ALA A 642 -35.07 6.93 -4.29
C ALA A 642 -35.53 7.01 -2.82
N THR A 643 -34.67 6.61 -1.89
CA THR A 643 -34.95 6.50 -0.45
C THR A 643 -33.71 6.83 0.38
N GLY A 644 -33.90 7.24 1.64
CA GLY A 644 -32.81 7.40 2.61
C GLY A 644 -32.35 6.07 3.24
N PRO A 645 -31.10 5.98 3.75
CA PRO A 645 -30.05 6.98 3.61
C PRO A 645 -29.51 7.03 2.17
N GLY A 646 -29.37 8.24 1.63
CA GLY A 646 -29.15 8.48 0.20
C GLY A 646 -28.50 9.84 -0.09
N LEU A 647 -28.40 10.18 -1.38
CA LEU A 647 -27.74 11.39 -1.88
C LEU A 647 -28.62 12.10 -2.92
N ILE A 648 -28.73 13.42 -2.82
CA ILE A 648 -29.17 14.28 -3.93
C ILE A 648 -27.92 14.85 -4.61
N LEU A 649 -27.85 14.71 -5.93
CA LEU A 649 -26.91 15.41 -6.80
C LEU A 649 -27.70 16.44 -7.61
N SER A 650 -27.38 17.72 -7.46
CA SER A 650 -28.13 18.82 -8.09
C SER A 650 -27.18 19.90 -8.62
N THR A 651 -27.45 20.41 -9.82
CA THR A 651 -26.71 21.53 -10.42
C THR A 651 -27.67 22.66 -10.81
N PRO A 652 -27.28 23.94 -10.67
CA PRO A 652 -28.04 25.07 -11.19
C PRO A 652 -27.79 25.29 -12.70
N ASP A 653 -26.83 24.58 -13.28
CA ASP A 653 -26.33 24.80 -14.63
C ASP A 653 -27.07 23.93 -15.66
N PRO A 654 -27.15 24.32 -16.94
CA PRO A 654 -27.66 23.43 -17.99
C PRO A 654 -26.64 22.33 -18.31
N PHE A 655 -27.12 21.09 -18.47
CA PHE A 655 -26.30 19.90 -18.73
C PHE A 655 -27.05 18.88 -19.60
N ARG A 656 -26.32 17.96 -20.24
CA ARG A 656 -26.87 16.73 -20.80
C ARG A 656 -26.65 15.58 -19.81
N ARG A 657 -27.69 14.79 -19.58
CA ARG A 657 -27.64 13.58 -18.73
C ARG A 657 -26.96 12.42 -19.48
N ARG A 658 -26.09 11.67 -18.79
CA ARG A 658 -25.78 10.27 -19.13
C ARG A 658 -25.79 9.42 -17.88
N ARG A 659 -25.98 8.12 -18.06
CA ARG A 659 -25.81 7.10 -17.04
C ARG A 659 -25.37 5.79 -17.67
N GLY A 660 -24.79 4.92 -16.86
CA GLY A 660 -24.51 3.54 -17.23
C GLY A 660 -24.34 2.67 -16.00
N GLN A 661 -23.77 1.49 -16.18
CA GLN A 661 -23.28 0.64 -15.10
C GLN A 661 -21.76 0.49 -15.22
N GLY A 662 -21.08 0.26 -14.10
CA GLY A 662 -19.65 0.00 -14.05
C GLY A 662 -19.33 -0.80 -12.79
N ARG A 663 -18.38 -1.73 -12.89
CA ARG A 663 -18.04 -2.63 -11.77
C ARG A 663 -17.20 -1.92 -10.73
N ALA A 664 -17.47 -2.11 -9.44
CA ALA A 664 -16.79 -1.38 -8.37
C ALA A 664 -16.48 -2.25 -7.14
N SER A 665 -15.46 -1.86 -6.38
CA SER A 665 -15.09 -2.50 -5.12
C SER A 665 -15.99 -2.03 -3.96
N LEU A 666 -16.82 -2.94 -3.46
CA LEU A 666 -17.82 -2.71 -2.40
C LEU A 666 -17.49 -3.45 -1.10
N GLY A 667 -16.31 -4.05 -0.99
CA GLY A 667 -15.86 -4.79 0.18
C GLY A 667 -15.99 -3.99 1.48
N GLY A 668 -16.72 -4.54 2.46
CA GLY A 668 -16.98 -3.89 3.75
C GLY A 668 -18.13 -2.88 3.78
N VAL A 669 -18.68 -2.47 2.63
CA VAL A 669 -19.82 -1.54 2.51
C VAL A 669 -21.08 -2.16 1.91
N SER A 670 -20.94 -3.26 1.18
CA SER A 670 -22.04 -4.13 0.68
C SER A 670 -21.88 -5.57 1.17
N SER A 671 -22.89 -6.41 0.91
CA SER A 671 -22.82 -7.87 1.12
C SER A 671 -21.94 -8.57 0.07
N SER A 672 -21.92 -8.04 -1.16
CA SER A 672 -20.96 -8.42 -2.20
C SER A 672 -19.68 -7.60 -2.08
N ALA A 673 -18.54 -8.19 -2.43
CA ALA A 673 -17.27 -7.47 -2.50
C ALA A 673 -17.13 -6.67 -3.81
N TYR A 674 -17.83 -7.08 -4.89
CA TYR A 674 -17.78 -6.43 -6.20
C TYR A 674 -19.11 -6.63 -6.94
N ASP A 675 -19.81 -5.53 -7.21
CA ASP A 675 -21.01 -5.51 -8.06
C ASP A 675 -20.89 -4.44 -9.13
N ASP A 676 -21.76 -4.51 -10.12
CA ASP A 676 -21.96 -3.44 -11.09
C ASP A 676 -22.88 -2.39 -10.46
N ILE A 677 -22.40 -1.15 -10.38
CA ILE A 677 -23.11 -0.02 -9.76
C ILE A 677 -23.45 1.06 -10.78
N THR A 678 -24.37 1.96 -10.42
CA THR A 678 -24.75 3.06 -11.31
C THR A 678 -23.69 4.15 -11.31
N TRP A 679 -23.25 4.55 -12.50
CA TRP A 679 -22.59 5.82 -12.70
C TRP A 679 -23.51 6.79 -13.44
N VAL A 680 -23.37 8.08 -13.12
CA VAL A 680 -24.08 9.18 -13.77
C VAL A 680 -23.08 10.25 -14.23
N ALA A 681 -23.46 10.99 -15.27
CA ALA A 681 -22.69 12.12 -15.78
C ALA A 681 -23.56 13.38 -15.92
N LEU A 682 -23.01 14.52 -15.50
CA LEU A 682 -23.46 15.84 -15.94
C LEU A 682 -22.53 16.31 -17.07
N ASP A 683 -22.96 16.15 -18.31
CA ASP A 683 -22.17 16.58 -19.48
C ASP A 683 -22.37 18.06 -19.77
N ARG A 684 -21.24 18.72 -20.05
CA ARG A 684 -21.10 20.10 -20.53
C ARG A 684 -20.28 20.09 -21.83
N THR A 685 -20.24 21.23 -22.51
CA THR A 685 -19.41 21.44 -23.70
C THR A 685 -18.53 22.67 -23.51
N THR A 686 -17.27 22.60 -23.89
CA THR A 686 -16.33 23.73 -23.73
C THR A 686 -16.57 24.89 -24.69
N SER A 687 -16.21 26.08 -24.24
CA SER A 687 -16.10 27.33 -24.97
C SER A 687 -14.63 27.64 -25.28
N ALA A 688 -14.29 27.93 -26.54
CA ALA A 688 -12.91 28.23 -26.94
C ALA A 688 -12.36 29.48 -26.24
N GLY A 689 -11.19 29.36 -25.60
CA GLY A 689 -10.46 30.46 -24.99
C GLY A 689 -11.11 31.04 -23.74
N LYS A 690 -12.09 30.35 -23.14
CA LYS A 690 -12.79 30.77 -21.92
C LYS A 690 -12.58 29.75 -20.80
N THR A 691 -12.83 30.20 -19.57
CA THR A 691 -13.08 29.31 -18.44
C THR A 691 -14.58 29.10 -18.36
N ASP A 692 -15.04 27.89 -18.65
CA ASP A 692 -16.38 27.45 -18.29
C ASP A 692 -16.35 26.86 -16.87
N ASP A 693 -17.53 26.65 -16.30
CA ASP A 693 -17.67 26.07 -14.97
C ASP A 693 -18.88 25.15 -14.84
N LEU A 694 -18.92 24.42 -13.72
CA LEU A 694 -20.03 23.58 -13.29
C LEU A 694 -20.09 23.53 -11.76
N ALA A 695 -21.22 23.92 -11.18
CA ALA A 695 -21.49 23.76 -9.75
C ALA A 695 -22.36 22.52 -9.48
N VAL A 696 -21.96 21.67 -8.53
CA VAL A 696 -22.66 20.43 -8.16
C VAL A 696 -22.83 20.36 -6.65
N LEU A 697 -24.07 20.47 -6.18
CA LEU A 697 -24.47 20.18 -4.83
C LEU A 697 -24.60 18.67 -4.63
N LEU A 698 -23.93 18.15 -3.61
CA LEU A 698 -24.05 16.79 -3.10
C LEU A 698 -24.63 16.87 -1.69
N TYR A 699 -25.93 16.59 -1.55
CA TYR A 699 -26.68 16.68 -0.29
C TYR A 699 -27.05 15.26 0.21
N PRO A 700 -26.31 14.69 1.18
CA PRO A 700 -26.71 13.48 1.88
C PRO A 700 -28.02 13.68 2.64
N PHE A 701 -28.86 12.65 2.71
CA PHE A 701 -30.09 12.69 3.49
C PHE A 701 -30.42 11.33 4.12
N ASN A 702 -31.14 11.33 5.23
CA ASN A 702 -31.61 10.11 5.91
C ASN A 702 -33.14 10.00 6.02
N THR A 703 -33.89 10.91 5.40
CA THR A 703 -35.36 10.86 5.36
C THR A 703 -35.86 9.75 4.41
N PRO A 704 -37.07 9.18 4.62
CA PRO A 704 -37.59 8.10 3.78
C PRO A 704 -37.67 8.42 2.28
N SER A 705 -37.86 9.70 1.94
CA SER A 705 -37.77 10.25 0.58
C SER A 705 -36.82 11.46 0.55
N PRO A 706 -36.30 11.87 -0.62
CA PRO A 706 -35.45 13.05 -0.74
C PRO A 706 -36.11 14.32 -0.18
N PRO A 707 -35.41 15.12 0.65
CA PRO A 707 -35.91 16.40 1.12
C PRO A 707 -35.92 17.46 0.00
N SER A 708 -36.70 18.52 0.19
CA SER A 708 -36.68 19.66 -0.73
C SER A 708 -35.48 20.56 -0.41
N VAL A 709 -34.47 20.50 -1.29
CA VAL A 709 -33.29 21.35 -1.32
C VAL A 709 -33.07 21.81 -2.75
N SER A 710 -32.72 23.07 -2.96
CA SER A 710 -32.39 23.61 -4.28
C SER A 710 -31.07 24.38 -4.28
N ILE A 711 -30.46 24.50 -5.45
CA ILE A 711 -29.28 25.33 -5.71
C ILE A 711 -29.56 26.21 -6.93
N ARG A 712 -29.15 27.48 -6.86
CA ARG A 712 -29.26 28.44 -7.97
C ARG A 712 -28.04 29.37 -8.01
N ARG A 713 -27.70 29.89 -9.19
CA ARG A 713 -26.80 31.04 -9.30
C ARG A 713 -27.54 32.32 -8.89
N ALA A 714 -26.89 33.17 -8.09
CA ALA A 714 -27.33 34.52 -7.76
C ALA A 714 -26.47 35.61 -8.44
N GLY A 715 -25.47 35.20 -9.21
CA GLY A 715 -24.63 36.04 -10.05
C GLY A 715 -23.28 35.37 -10.30
N ASP A 716 -22.45 36.02 -11.12
CA ASP A 716 -21.01 35.80 -11.15
C ASP A 716 -20.28 36.99 -10.48
N GLY A 717 -18.97 36.88 -10.32
CA GLY A 717 -18.11 37.95 -9.81
C GLY A 717 -17.53 38.85 -10.91
N GLY A 718 -18.05 38.79 -12.14
CA GLY A 718 -17.51 39.45 -13.31
C GLY A 718 -16.15 38.91 -13.77
N SER A 719 -15.79 37.67 -13.41
CA SER A 719 -14.50 37.08 -13.78
C SER A 719 -14.54 35.55 -13.95
N PRO A 720 -13.73 35.01 -14.89
CA PRO A 720 -13.53 33.57 -15.05
C PRO A 720 -13.27 32.83 -13.72
N GLY A 721 -13.96 31.70 -13.52
CA GLY A 721 -13.79 30.87 -12.32
C GLY A 721 -14.34 31.45 -11.01
N THR A 722 -15.20 32.49 -11.07
CA THR A 722 -15.87 33.06 -9.89
C THR A 722 -17.37 32.84 -9.95
N VAL A 723 -18.00 32.45 -8.84
CA VAL A 723 -19.44 32.16 -8.80
C VAL A 723 -20.08 32.60 -7.48
N TYR A 724 -21.34 33.04 -7.55
CA TYR A 724 -22.21 33.24 -6.40
C TYR A 724 -23.41 32.31 -6.49
N LEU A 725 -23.48 31.38 -5.53
CA LEU A 725 -24.49 30.35 -5.42
C LEU A 725 -25.37 30.62 -4.20
N VAL A 726 -26.62 30.17 -4.28
CA VAL A 726 -27.54 30.14 -3.15
C VAL A 726 -28.11 28.72 -3.04
N VAL A 727 -27.95 28.12 -1.87
CA VAL A 727 -28.54 26.82 -1.51
C VAL A 727 -29.71 27.08 -0.57
N GLU A 728 -30.90 26.62 -0.96
CA GLU A 728 -32.14 26.86 -0.23
C GLU A 728 -32.73 25.54 0.28
N GLY A 729 -32.87 25.44 1.60
CA GLY A 729 -33.58 24.37 2.30
C GLY A 729 -34.87 24.86 2.95
N GLN A 730 -35.61 23.95 3.60
CA GLN A 730 -36.92 24.25 4.20
C GLN A 730 -36.91 25.37 5.27
N ARG A 731 -35.78 25.60 5.95
CA ARG A 731 -35.68 26.55 7.09
C ARG A 731 -34.41 27.42 7.06
N MET A 732 -33.62 27.36 6.00
CA MET A 732 -32.33 28.04 5.94
C MET A 732 -31.89 28.28 4.50
N THR A 733 -31.17 29.38 4.29
CA THR A 733 -30.57 29.76 3.02
C THR A 733 -29.08 30.03 3.22
N ASP A 734 -28.24 29.33 2.46
CA ASP A 734 -26.79 29.56 2.43
C ASP A 734 -26.40 30.30 1.15
N HIS A 735 -25.71 31.43 1.32
CA HIS A 735 -25.12 32.25 0.28
C HIS A 735 -23.63 31.91 0.18
N LEU A 736 -23.22 31.29 -0.92
CA LEU A 736 -21.89 30.74 -1.13
C LEU A 736 -21.17 31.46 -2.28
N VAL A 737 -19.94 31.89 -2.05
CA VAL A 737 -19.08 32.52 -3.05
C VAL A 737 -17.78 31.75 -3.19
N ILE A 738 -17.33 31.55 -4.42
CA ILE A 738 -15.97 31.13 -4.77
C ILE A 738 -15.37 32.23 -5.66
N SER A 739 -14.14 32.65 -5.35
CA SER A 739 -13.51 33.83 -5.95
C SER A 739 -12.00 33.70 -6.15
N ASP A 740 -11.39 34.73 -6.74
CA ASP A 740 -9.97 34.81 -7.10
C ASP A 740 -9.10 35.54 -6.06
N GLY A 741 -9.57 35.68 -4.82
CA GLY A 741 -8.85 36.37 -3.74
C GLY A 741 -8.80 37.90 -3.90
N ARG A 742 -9.74 38.49 -4.66
CA ARG A 742 -9.82 39.94 -4.93
C ARG A 742 -11.18 40.49 -4.57
N MET A 743 -11.21 41.75 -4.12
CA MET A 743 -12.44 42.43 -3.74
C MET A 743 -13.45 42.48 -4.90
N ARG A 744 -14.57 41.79 -4.74
CA ARG A 744 -15.65 41.69 -5.73
C ARG A 744 -17.01 41.94 -5.10
N ALA A 745 -17.95 42.32 -5.96
CA ALA A 745 -19.36 42.50 -5.63
C ALA A 745 -20.20 41.51 -6.44
N PHE A 746 -21.04 40.76 -5.75
CA PHE A 746 -21.87 39.69 -6.32
C PHE A 746 -23.36 40.02 -6.15
N GLY A 747 -24.20 39.55 -7.09
CA GLY A 747 -25.66 39.71 -7.03
C GLY A 747 -26.10 41.17 -6.86
N GLY A 748 -25.57 42.08 -7.69
CA GLY A 748 -25.87 43.51 -7.61
C GLY A 748 -25.27 44.24 -6.39
N GLY A 749 -24.28 43.64 -5.73
CA GLY A 749 -23.67 44.17 -4.49
C GLY A 749 -24.30 43.63 -3.21
N ALA A 750 -25.21 42.65 -3.30
CA ALA A 750 -25.79 41.98 -2.15
C ALA A 750 -24.75 41.25 -1.28
N LEU A 751 -23.64 40.78 -1.87
CA LEU A 751 -22.48 40.25 -1.14
C LEU A 751 -21.21 40.88 -1.72
N GLN A 752 -20.33 41.38 -0.87
CA GLN A 752 -19.01 41.89 -1.25
C GLN A 752 -17.91 41.23 -0.41
N THR A 753 -16.89 40.68 -1.06
CA THR A 753 -15.77 40.03 -0.38
C THR A 753 -14.52 39.97 -1.26
N ASP A 754 -13.36 39.87 -0.63
CA ASP A 754 -12.09 39.47 -1.25
C ASP A 754 -11.67 38.02 -0.91
N ALA A 755 -12.49 37.27 -0.18
CA ALA A 755 -12.19 35.90 0.20
C ALA A 755 -12.19 34.96 -1.03
N THR A 756 -11.28 33.98 -1.03
CA THR A 756 -11.26 32.90 -2.03
C THR A 756 -12.51 32.01 -1.92
N CYS A 757 -13.04 31.84 -0.71
CA CYS A 757 -14.35 31.25 -0.47
C CYS A 757 -15.08 32.00 0.66
N ALA A 758 -16.39 32.16 0.56
CA ALA A 758 -17.22 32.70 1.63
C ALA A 758 -18.59 32.02 1.71
N LEU A 759 -19.09 31.87 2.93
CA LEU A 759 -20.42 31.40 3.30
C LEU A 759 -21.10 32.47 4.16
N VAL A 760 -22.34 32.82 3.82
CA VAL A 760 -23.25 33.58 4.70
C VAL A 760 -24.55 32.80 4.83
N ARG A 761 -24.93 32.47 6.06
CA ARG A 761 -26.07 31.62 6.40
C ARG A 761 -27.19 32.45 7.03
N ILE A 762 -28.38 32.34 6.45
CA ILE A 762 -29.62 32.98 6.92
C ILE A 762 -30.55 31.92 7.48
N ALA A 763 -30.95 32.05 8.75
CA ALA A 763 -31.97 31.21 9.38
C ALA A 763 -33.00 32.09 10.13
N PRO A 764 -34.31 31.78 10.08
CA PRO A 764 -35.35 32.56 10.75
C PRO A 764 -35.07 32.71 12.25
N GLY A 765 -35.13 33.95 12.76
CA GLY A 765 -34.92 34.25 14.19
C GLY A 765 -33.48 34.09 14.70
N ARG A 766 -32.49 33.93 13.81
CA ARG A 766 -31.06 33.83 14.16
C ARG A 766 -30.26 35.00 13.56
N PRO A 767 -29.12 35.39 14.17
CA PRO A 767 -28.16 36.27 13.50
C PRO A 767 -27.59 35.63 12.23
N LEU A 768 -27.05 36.46 11.33
CA LEU A 768 -26.32 35.96 10.16
C LEU A 768 -25.05 35.24 10.62
N ALA A 769 -24.95 33.94 10.36
CA ALA A 769 -23.68 33.22 10.55
C ALA A 769 -22.83 33.35 9.27
N TYR A 770 -21.51 33.37 9.42
CA TYR A 770 -20.59 33.41 8.28
C TYR A 770 -19.37 32.53 8.50
N ALA A 771 -18.74 32.14 7.39
CA ALA A 771 -17.38 31.62 7.34
C ALA A 771 -16.71 32.15 6.05
N LEU A 772 -15.40 32.37 6.08
CA LEU A 772 -14.62 32.78 4.92
C LEU A 772 -13.22 32.19 4.97
N VAL A 773 -12.63 32.04 3.79
CA VAL A 773 -11.31 31.42 3.57
C VAL A 773 -10.44 32.39 2.80
N SER A 774 -9.27 32.72 3.37
CA SER A 774 -8.29 33.65 2.81
C SER A 774 -8.92 34.97 2.33
N GLY A 775 -9.59 35.71 3.23
CA GLY A 775 -10.18 37.02 2.93
C GLY A 775 -10.00 38.04 4.06
N SER A 776 -9.99 39.33 3.71
CA SER A 776 -9.85 40.43 4.67
C SER A 776 -11.17 41.15 4.97
N ARG A 777 -12.20 40.99 4.13
CA ARG A 777 -13.49 41.64 4.32
C ARG A 777 -14.65 40.80 3.77
N LEU A 778 -15.74 40.76 4.53
CA LEU A 778 -17.02 40.19 4.08
C LEU A 778 -18.16 41.15 4.46
N THR A 779 -18.95 41.55 3.47
CA THR A 779 -20.13 42.41 3.62
C THR A 779 -21.33 41.75 2.95
N PHE A 780 -22.47 41.72 3.63
CA PHE A 780 -23.71 41.14 3.14
C PHE A 780 -24.87 42.10 3.37
N GLN A 781 -25.65 42.38 2.33
CA GLN A 781 -26.79 43.32 2.34
C GLN A 781 -26.44 44.68 2.99
N GLY A 782 -25.23 45.18 2.72
CA GLY A 782 -24.70 46.43 3.27
C GLY A 782 -24.11 46.33 4.70
N LYS A 783 -24.36 45.24 5.44
CA LYS A 783 -23.76 45.01 6.77
C LYS A 783 -22.39 44.36 6.63
N THR A 784 -21.34 44.98 7.19
CA THR A 784 -20.02 44.34 7.27
C THR A 784 -20.09 43.24 8.33
N LEU A 785 -19.85 41.99 7.94
CA LEU A 785 -19.88 40.82 8.80
C LEU A 785 -18.48 40.53 9.38
N PHE A 786 -17.44 40.78 8.58
CA PHE A 786 -16.05 40.59 8.95
C PHE A 786 -15.15 41.66 8.31
N GLN A 787 -14.13 42.09 9.05
CA GLN A 787 -13.04 42.92 8.54
C GLN A 787 -11.75 42.65 9.33
N ALA A 788 -10.65 42.46 8.62
CA ALA A 788 -9.30 42.25 9.14
C ALA A 788 -8.27 43.09 8.34
N PRO A 789 -7.07 43.35 8.88
CA PRO A 789 -6.03 44.13 8.18
C PRO A 789 -5.34 43.34 7.05
N ALA A 790 -5.49 42.03 6.99
CA ALA A 790 -4.92 41.14 5.98
C ALA A 790 -5.84 39.93 5.75
N PRO A 791 -5.72 39.20 4.62
CA PRO A 791 -6.47 37.98 4.38
C PRO A 791 -6.21 36.91 5.45
N THR A 792 -7.28 36.32 5.97
CA THR A 792 -7.28 35.23 6.95
C THR A 792 -8.47 34.32 6.72
N ASP A 793 -8.46 33.16 7.35
CA ASP A 793 -9.67 32.37 7.57
C ASP A 793 -10.42 32.93 8.78
N ALA A 794 -11.75 32.97 8.74
CA ALA A 794 -12.59 33.46 9.83
C ALA A 794 -14.04 32.99 9.74
N GLU A 795 -14.65 32.71 10.89
CA GLU A 795 -16.07 32.41 11.03
C GLU A 795 -16.68 33.08 12.25
N GLY A 796 -17.99 33.26 12.25
CA GLY A 796 -18.67 33.92 13.36
C GLY A 796 -20.17 34.10 13.14
N GLU A 797 -20.77 34.91 14.00
CA GLU A 797 -22.13 35.39 13.88
C GLU A 797 -22.12 36.91 13.92
N ALA A 798 -22.94 37.54 13.08
CA ALA A 798 -23.09 38.99 13.06
C ALA A 798 -23.71 39.46 14.37
N VAL A 799 -23.00 40.29 15.13
CA VAL A 799 -23.57 41.01 16.29
C VAL A 799 -24.85 41.73 15.83
N PRO A 800 -25.99 41.64 16.56
CA PRO A 800 -27.29 42.16 16.14
C PRO A 800 -27.27 43.55 15.51
#